data_AF-A0A948AZ26-F1
#
_entry.id   AF-A0A948AZ26-F1
#
_cell.length_a   1.000
_cell.length_b   1.000
_cell.length_c   1.000
_cell.angle_alpha   90.00
_cell.angle_beta   90.00
_cell.angle_gamma   90.00
#
_symmetry.space_group_name_H-M   'P 1'
#
loop_
_entity.id
_entity.type
_entity.pdbx_description
1 polymer ?
#
loop_
_entity_poly.entity_id
_entity_poly.type
_entity_poly.pdbx_seq_one_letter_code
_entity_poly.pdbx_strand_id
1 'polypeptide(L)'
;MASSQFRRALLTLLGLLAAGFRPSAAGADNNYTGTIAEATAWIEAQMAAQQVTGFSLALVDDQDVVWARGFGFADAALSVPVTTDTVFRIGSVSKVFTTTAALQLQDAGRLDLDDPVTNTVPGFRFKSRYPAAEAITVRHLLDYHSGLPGDLFNGNFTTQPISDRYAWITNYMASTYPIFPPAFIRSYCNAGFVLAEGVIENAHTSGLPFTAVVDQDLFQPLGMDGTSYLKDKVPIVNNLALPFVFGQPLPEEFVGMYGTGGMYSRPVDMARFIRMIFADGLAPGGARLLATNSLAEMLTAQATNVPLDEYIWMKPGLGWDTVRYPKLDYAGRVAGKGGATIGYSAVLIVLPDQKLGVAVVMNMSSMFSSLVNDTADKVLQWAVREKSGLPWPTNEVTFPTATQAVSQAELDGLVGLYVKSEGYDRLESAPGSLTWVENAHGDSPTITSNLLLRTNGWFSAGGAPVRELLFTNISGRSALVRRTADGPYVTDWVLGERYEPAPVPAAWSNRLDRTWFITDRHPASYYYITPLGQRLTLTNREGVLMAVHDASGARVLSPSNDNVAFIVGLDNRGGSAVQVYDLDGKEHVQYYGYQHAPAPDEVEANTTVTSAVTTAHWSAWHAIQPAVEAGGLLYELRLENAPSNFLLRLFQSDSGTLLVTAGVGETLRFTAPQSPLYPHVQPMLGGAQTGAFELVYNYPLLVRRVRASDTGDVVVTWQGLSNTEYRLCAADALDGEASFQPVQTQPPCPAMLMSLTNTPAPAGRPEFYRIEVAP
;
A
#
# COMPACT_ATOMS: atom_id res chain seq x y z
N MET A 1 -87.44 -19.81 30.13
CA MET A 1 -86.82 -19.68 28.79
C MET A 1 -86.90 -18.20 28.39
N ALA A 2 -86.14 -17.24 28.89
CA ALA A 2 -84.76 -17.22 29.38
C ALA A 2 -83.75 -17.79 28.37
N SER A 3 -82.90 -16.89 27.86
CA SER A 3 -81.43 -17.03 27.79
C SER A 3 -80.70 -17.14 26.45
N SER A 4 -81.31 -16.97 25.27
CA SER A 4 -80.52 -17.06 24.01
C SER A 4 -80.41 -15.80 23.14
N GLN A 5 -81.29 -14.80 23.28
CA GLN A 5 -81.27 -13.65 22.35
C GLN A 5 -80.71 -12.33 22.90
N PHE A 6 -80.58 -12.19 24.23
CA PHE A 6 -79.96 -10.99 24.84
C PHE A 6 -78.44 -11.07 25.04
N ARG A 7 -77.82 -12.23 24.82
CA ARG A 7 -76.36 -12.42 24.97
C ARG A 7 -75.54 -12.21 23.68
N ARG A 8 -76.17 -12.12 22.50
CA ARG A 8 -75.45 -11.93 21.24
C ARG A 8 -75.36 -10.48 20.77
N ALA A 9 -76.21 -9.58 21.26
CA ALA A 9 -76.16 -8.15 20.90
C ALA A 9 -75.20 -7.32 21.78
N LEU A 10 -74.85 -7.79 22.99
CA LEU A 10 -73.93 -7.07 23.89
C LEU A 10 -72.44 -7.42 23.66
N LEU A 11 -72.14 -8.53 22.99
CA LEU A 11 -70.77 -8.94 22.65
C LEU A 11 -70.25 -8.32 21.35
N THR A 12 -71.13 -7.75 20.51
CA THR A 12 -70.73 -7.04 19.29
C THR A 12 -70.54 -5.55 19.52
N LEU A 13 -71.12 -4.97 20.58
CA LEU A 13 -70.94 -3.55 20.92
C LEU A 13 -69.78 -3.28 21.90
N LEU A 14 -69.27 -4.30 22.60
CA LEU A 14 -68.06 -4.21 23.42
C LEU A 14 -66.77 -4.61 22.66
N GLY A 15 -66.90 -5.16 21.45
CA GLY A 15 -65.76 -5.44 20.55
C GLY A 15 -65.36 -4.28 19.64
N LEU A 16 -66.14 -3.18 19.63
CA LEU A 16 -65.93 -2.01 18.75
C LEU A 16 -65.44 -0.76 19.49
N LEU A 17 -65.17 -0.86 20.79
CA LEU A 17 -64.56 0.21 21.62
C LEU A 17 -63.18 -0.18 22.18
N ALA A 18 -62.63 -1.31 21.74
CA ALA A 18 -61.24 -1.73 21.98
C ALA A 18 -60.42 -1.79 20.69
N ALA A 19 -60.80 -1.01 19.67
CA ALA A 19 -59.83 -0.51 18.70
C ALA A 19 -58.98 0.53 19.42
N GLY A 20 -58.11 0.06 20.32
CA GLY A 20 -57.04 0.87 20.84
C GLY A 20 -56.35 1.50 19.64
N PHE A 21 -56.14 2.81 19.72
CA PHE A 21 -54.96 3.40 19.13
C PHE A 21 -53.82 2.42 19.41
N ARG A 22 -53.44 1.60 18.42
CA ARG A 22 -52.05 1.21 18.35
C ARG A 22 -51.36 2.56 18.23
N PRO A 23 -50.50 2.95 19.18
CA PRO A 23 -49.53 3.95 18.81
C PRO A 23 -48.94 3.39 17.51
N SER A 24 -49.00 4.15 16.42
CA SER A 24 -47.88 4.09 15.51
C SER A 24 -46.67 4.10 16.44
N ALA A 25 -45.80 3.11 16.36
CA ALA A 25 -44.48 3.27 16.92
C ALA A 25 -43.88 4.46 16.12
N ALA A 26 -44.24 5.68 16.54
CA ALA A 26 -43.38 6.83 16.46
C ALA A 26 -42.05 6.29 16.94
N GLY A 27 -41.04 6.35 16.06
CA GLY A 27 -39.73 5.80 16.32
C GLY A 27 -39.38 6.11 17.77
N ALA A 28 -39.05 5.06 18.54
CA ALA A 28 -38.27 5.32 19.74
C ALA A 28 -37.13 6.23 19.27
N ASP A 29 -36.93 7.38 19.92
CA ASP A 29 -35.77 8.24 19.68
C ASP A 29 -34.55 7.36 19.91
N ASN A 30 -34.09 6.71 18.83
CA ASN A 30 -33.07 5.70 18.91
C ASN A 30 -31.77 6.47 18.95
N ASN A 31 -31.40 6.88 20.15
CA ASN A 31 -30.23 7.72 20.39
C ASN A 31 -28.92 6.92 20.30
N TYR A 32 -28.99 5.65 19.89
CA TYR A 32 -27.86 4.74 19.70
C TYR A 32 -26.96 4.64 20.95
N THR A 33 -27.48 4.88 22.15
CA THR A 33 -26.66 4.92 23.38
C THR A 33 -25.95 3.60 23.66
N GLY A 34 -26.59 2.46 23.36
CA GLY A 34 -25.96 1.14 23.49
C GLY A 34 -24.80 0.97 22.51
N THR A 35 -25.07 1.25 21.23
CA THR A 35 -24.11 1.22 20.13
C THR A 35 -22.91 2.12 20.39
N ILE A 36 -23.14 3.37 20.82
CA ILE A 36 -22.10 4.35 21.12
C ILE A 36 -21.20 3.86 22.26
N ALA A 37 -21.78 3.27 23.32
CA ALA A 37 -21.02 2.77 24.46
C ALA A 37 -20.15 1.57 24.08
N GLU A 38 -20.70 0.57 23.39
CA GLU A 38 -19.97 -0.61 22.94
C GLU A 38 -18.88 -0.25 21.92
N ALA A 39 -19.18 0.65 20.98
CA ALA A 39 -18.21 1.13 19.99
C ALA A 39 -17.09 1.96 20.61
N THR A 40 -17.40 2.82 21.58
CA THR A 40 -16.38 3.57 22.32
C THR A 40 -15.40 2.62 23.02
N ALA A 41 -15.91 1.63 23.75
CA ALA A 41 -15.06 0.66 24.45
C ALA A 41 -14.20 -0.17 23.48
N TRP A 42 -14.77 -0.59 22.35
CA TRP A 42 -14.04 -1.29 21.30
C TRP A 42 -12.91 -0.44 20.71
N ILE A 43 -13.21 0.80 20.31
CA ILE A 43 -12.24 1.70 19.70
C ILE A 43 -11.09 1.98 20.67
N GLU A 44 -11.40 2.33 21.92
CA GLU A 44 -10.37 2.60 22.94
C GLU A 44 -9.47 1.38 23.18
N ALA A 45 -10.05 0.17 23.26
CA ALA A 45 -9.28 -1.07 23.42
C ALA A 45 -8.37 -1.35 22.20
N GLN A 46 -8.88 -1.17 20.98
CA GLN A 46 -8.11 -1.41 19.77
C GLN A 46 -7.02 -0.35 19.54
N MET A 47 -7.32 0.91 19.82
CA MET A 47 -6.31 1.98 19.75
C MET A 47 -5.16 1.70 20.72
N ALA A 48 -5.45 1.24 21.94
CA ALA A 48 -4.43 0.86 22.91
C ALA A 48 -3.62 -0.37 22.45
N ALA A 49 -4.29 -1.41 21.94
CA ALA A 49 -3.64 -2.66 21.54
C ALA A 49 -2.75 -2.49 20.29
N GLN A 50 -3.16 -1.64 19.35
CA GLN A 50 -2.47 -1.45 18.06
C GLN A 50 -1.66 -0.15 17.99
N GLN A 51 -1.60 0.60 19.09
CA GLN A 51 -0.89 1.88 19.20
C GLN A 51 -1.34 2.92 18.14
N VAL A 52 -2.65 2.99 17.90
CA VAL A 52 -3.24 3.95 16.95
C VAL A 52 -3.21 5.35 17.54
N THR A 53 -2.64 6.29 16.80
CA THR A 53 -2.47 7.68 17.27
C THR A 53 -3.77 8.46 17.26
N GLY A 54 -4.52 8.44 16.17
CA GLY A 54 -5.73 9.23 15.97
C GLY A 54 -6.78 8.49 15.13
N PHE A 55 -8.04 8.63 15.53
CA PHE A 55 -9.16 7.89 14.95
C PHE A 55 -10.41 8.76 14.97
N SER A 56 -11.26 8.69 13.93
CA SER A 56 -12.52 9.43 13.89
C SER A 56 -13.58 8.67 13.10
N LEU A 57 -14.85 8.90 13.43
CA LEU A 57 -15.97 8.28 12.72
C LEU A 57 -17.21 9.16 12.71
N ALA A 58 -18.13 8.83 11.79
CA ALA A 58 -19.51 9.32 11.78
C ALA A 58 -20.48 8.17 11.43
N LEU A 59 -21.50 7.97 12.27
CA LEU A 59 -22.64 7.07 12.05
C LEU A 59 -23.86 7.90 11.62
N VAL A 60 -24.50 7.46 10.55
CA VAL A 60 -25.67 8.08 9.95
C VAL A 60 -26.86 7.14 10.09
N ASP A 61 -27.98 7.68 10.53
CA ASP A 61 -29.31 7.07 10.43
C ASP A 61 -30.20 7.96 9.56
N ASP A 62 -30.54 7.47 8.36
CA ASP A 62 -31.26 8.17 7.32
C ASP A 62 -30.68 9.56 7.02
N GLN A 63 -31.31 10.63 7.48
CA GLN A 63 -30.88 12.00 7.22
C GLN A 63 -30.12 12.63 8.39
N ASP A 64 -29.89 11.88 9.48
CA ASP A 64 -29.28 12.38 10.71
C ASP A 64 -27.91 11.76 10.97
N VAL A 65 -26.95 12.59 11.38
CA VAL A 65 -25.68 12.11 11.94
C VAL A 65 -25.91 11.84 13.42
N VAL A 66 -26.20 10.58 13.76
CA VAL A 66 -26.56 10.16 15.12
C VAL A 66 -25.37 10.03 16.06
N TRP A 67 -24.17 9.88 15.51
CA TRP A 67 -22.92 9.91 16.28
C TRP A 67 -21.74 10.34 15.42
N ALA A 68 -20.94 11.30 15.90
CA ALA A 68 -19.65 11.63 15.31
C ALA A 68 -18.66 11.96 16.43
N ARG A 69 -17.46 11.37 16.38
CA ARG A 69 -16.47 11.52 17.45
C ARG A 69 -15.05 11.27 16.95
N GLY A 70 -14.12 12.08 17.46
CA GLY A 70 -12.68 11.87 17.36
C GLY A 70 -12.09 11.25 18.63
N PHE A 71 -11.02 10.49 18.47
CA PHE A 71 -10.26 9.81 19.51
C PHE A 71 -8.76 10.00 19.27
N GLY A 72 -7.98 10.11 20.34
CA GLY A 72 -6.53 10.29 20.25
C GLY A 72 -6.12 11.65 19.68
N PHE A 73 -5.03 11.67 18.92
CA PHE A 73 -4.35 12.89 18.49
C PHE A 73 -4.19 13.00 16.97
N ALA A 74 -4.52 14.16 16.43
CA ALA A 74 -4.20 14.56 15.06
C ALA A 74 -2.71 14.90 14.93
N ASP A 75 -2.12 15.44 16.00
CA ASP A 75 -0.68 15.64 16.19
C ASP A 75 -0.33 15.27 17.63
N ALA A 76 0.33 14.12 17.81
CA ALA A 76 0.71 13.62 19.12
C ALA A 76 1.81 14.45 19.80
N ALA A 77 2.71 15.05 19.02
CA ALA A 77 3.81 15.87 19.56
C ALA A 77 3.28 17.17 20.15
N LEU A 78 2.28 17.78 19.50
CA LEU A 78 1.62 19.00 19.95
C LEU A 78 0.36 18.74 20.80
N SER A 79 0.03 17.48 21.07
CA SER A 79 -1.18 17.07 21.80
C SER A 79 -2.48 17.65 21.20
N VAL A 80 -2.53 17.81 19.87
CA VAL A 80 -3.73 18.29 19.17
C VAL A 80 -4.72 17.12 19.10
N PRO A 81 -5.90 17.21 19.73
CA PRO A 81 -6.85 16.10 19.74
C PRO A 81 -7.48 15.91 18.36
N VAL A 82 -7.85 14.67 18.04
CA VAL A 82 -8.76 14.43 16.91
C VAL A 82 -10.16 14.91 17.30
N THR A 83 -10.77 15.71 16.43
CA THR A 83 -12.15 16.21 16.57
C THR A 83 -12.98 15.81 15.34
N THR A 84 -14.25 16.19 15.32
CA THR A 84 -15.11 16.04 14.12
C THR A 84 -14.66 16.95 12.97
N ASP A 85 -13.86 17.97 13.23
CA ASP A 85 -13.32 18.89 12.23
C ASP A 85 -11.96 18.46 11.67
N THR A 86 -11.31 17.46 12.28
CA THR A 86 -10.04 16.92 11.81
C THR A 86 -10.20 16.27 10.42
N VAL A 87 -9.32 16.66 9.51
CA VAL A 87 -9.28 16.17 8.12
C VAL A 87 -8.21 15.08 8.00
N PHE A 88 -8.51 14.06 7.21
CA PHE A 88 -7.64 12.92 6.92
C PHE A 88 -7.57 12.71 5.41
N ARG A 89 -6.56 11.99 4.94
CA ARG A 89 -6.65 11.36 3.61
C ARG A 89 -7.52 10.12 3.71
N ILE A 90 -8.41 9.91 2.75
CA ILE A 90 -9.33 8.76 2.77
C ILE A 90 -8.98 7.67 1.75
N GLY A 91 -7.86 7.83 1.03
CA GLY A 91 -7.37 6.86 0.07
C GLY A 91 -8.45 6.43 -0.92
N SER A 92 -8.54 5.12 -1.17
CA SER A 92 -9.43 4.53 -2.17
C SER A 92 -10.93 4.79 -1.99
N VAL A 93 -11.39 5.31 -0.85
CA VAL A 93 -12.77 5.82 -0.73
C VAL A 93 -13.05 6.92 -1.77
N SER A 94 -12.03 7.65 -2.23
CA SER A 94 -12.13 8.62 -3.34
C SER A 94 -12.84 8.09 -4.59
N LYS A 95 -12.73 6.79 -4.89
CA LYS A 95 -13.28 6.18 -6.11
C LYS A 95 -14.81 6.25 -6.20
N VAL A 96 -15.54 6.22 -5.07
CA VAL A 96 -17.00 6.35 -5.12
C VAL A 96 -17.43 7.76 -5.51
N PHE A 97 -16.62 8.78 -5.19
CA PHE A 97 -16.85 10.16 -5.60
C PHE A 97 -16.50 10.38 -7.07
N THR A 98 -15.39 9.82 -7.55
CA THR A 98 -15.05 9.80 -8.98
C THR A 98 -16.12 9.12 -9.81
N THR A 99 -16.64 7.98 -9.34
CA THR A 99 -17.74 7.27 -9.99
C THR A 99 -19.02 8.11 -10.02
N THR A 100 -19.33 8.80 -8.93
CA THR A 100 -20.49 9.71 -8.86
C THR A 100 -20.39 10.80 -9.91
N ALA A 101 -19.21 11.40 -10.11
CA ALA A 101 -18.99 12.41 -11.14
C ALA A 101 -19.13 11.85 -12.57
N ALA A 102 -18.67 10.62 -12.83
CA ALA A 102 -18.91 9.96 -14.11
C ALA A 102 -20.42 9.70 -14.36
N LEU A 103 -21.15 9.26 -13.33
CA LEU A 103 -22.59 9.03 -13.42
C LEU A 103 -23.39 10.34 -13.58
N GLN A 104 -22.93 11.45 -12.99
CA GLN A 104 -23.49 12.79 -13.24
C GLN A 104 -23.41 13.17 -14.73
N LEU A 105 -22.29 12.85 -15.38
CA LEU A 105 -22.11 13.07 -16.81
C LEU A 105 -22.97 12.11 -17.66
N GLN A 106 -23.16 10.86 -17.21
CA GLN A 106 -24.10 9.93 -17.83
C GLN A 106 -25.53 10.46 -17.76
N ASP A 107 -25.98 10.92 -16.60
CA ASP A 107 -27.31 11.50 -16.40
C ASP A 107 -27.55 12.75 -17.25
N ALA A 108 -26.49 13.52 -17.51
CA ALA A 108 -26.50 14.67 -18.40
C ALA A 108 -26.42 14.32 -19.90
N GLY A 109 -26.33 13.03 -20.25
CA GLY A 109 -26.20 12.56 -21.65
C GLY A 109 -24.86 12.94 -22.30
N ARG A 110 -23.82 13.17 -21.49
CA ARG A 110 -22.47 13.57 -21.94
C ARG A 110 -21.48 12.42 -21.98
N LEU A 111 -21.84 11.31 -21.35
CA LEU A 111 -21.03 10.12 -21.22
C LEU A 111 -21.93 8.89 -21.36
N ASP A 112 -21.51 7.91 -22.12
CA ASP A 112 -22.06 6.55 -22.05
C ASP A 112 -21.01 5.68 -21.36
N LEU A 113 -21.38 4.98 -20.29
CA LEU A 113 -20.42 4.12 -19.59
C LEU A 113 -19.99 2.92 -20.44
N ASP A 114 -20.81 2.50 -21.40
CA ASP A 114 -20.54 1.36 -22.27
C ASP A 114 -19.77 1.74 -23.54
N ASP A 115 -19.48 3.02 -23.74
CA ASP A 115 -18.62 3.49 -24.83
C ASP A 115 -17.13 3.18 -24.56
N PRO A 116 -16.35 2.92 -25.62
CA PRO A 116 -14.89 2.83 -25.53
C PRO A 116 -14.26 4.08 -24.89
N VAL A 117 -13.33 3.88 -23.94
CA VAL A 117 -12.59 4.97 -23.27
C VAL A 117 -11.89 5.88 -24.29
N THR A 118 -11.45 5.33 -25.42
CA THR A 118 -10.79 6.07 -26.51
C THR A 118 -11.69 7.10 -27.19
N ASN A 119 -13.02 7.02 -27.05
CA ASN A 119 -13.93 8.04 -27.55
C ASN A 119 -13.71 9.39 -26.83
N THR A 120 -13.44 9.31 -25.52
CA THR A 120 -13.25 10.48 -24.65
C THR A 120 -11.77 10.80 -24.39
N VAL A 121 -10.90 9.78 -24.44
CA VAL A 121 -9.45 9.91 -24.25
C VAL A 121 -8.71 9.31 -25.45
N PRO A 122 -8.65 10.00 -26.61
CA PRO A 122 -8.13 9.41 -27.85
C PRO A 122 -6.62 9.10 -27.84
N GLY A 123 -5.86 9.72 -26.93
CA GLY A 123 -4.43 9.45 -26.76
C GLY A 123 -4.12 8.15 -26.01
N PHE A 124 -5.14 7.53 -25.40
CA PHE A 124 -4.99 6.32 -24.62
C PHE A 124 -4.69 5.10 -25.50
N ARG A 125 -3.62 4.36 -25.16
CA ARG A 125 -3.18 3.16 -25.89
C ARG A 125 -2.35 2.23 -25.01
N PHE A 126 -2.23 0.98 -25.45
CA PHE A 126 -1.35 -0.05 -24.88
C PHE A 126 -0.67 -0.84 -26.00
N LYS A 127 0.40 -1.56 -25.66
CA LYS A 127 0.94 -2.60 -26.53
C LYS A 127 -0.06 -3.75 -26.68
N SER A 128 -0.11 -4.33 -27.88
CA SER A 128 -1.02 -5.43 -28.18
C SER A 128 -0.56 -6.74 -27.51
N ARG A 129 -1.47 -7.37 -26.76
CA ARG A 129 -1.34 -8.73 -26.18
C ARG A 129 -2.53 -9.61 -26.54
N TYR A 130 -3.74 -9.01 -26.57
CA TYR A 130 -5.00 -9.68 -26.84
C TYR A 130 -5.69 -9.00 -28.04
N PRO A 131 -5.25 -9.27 -29.29
CA PRO A 131 -5.74 -8.54 -30.48
C PRO A 131 -7.22 -8.78 -30.79
N ALA A 132 -7.81 -9.86 -30.27
CA ALA A 132 -9.23 -10.19 -30.42
C ALA A 132 -10.10 -9.66 -29.26
N ALA A 133 -9.51 -8.96 -28.29
CA ALA A 133 -10.26 -8.40 -27.17
C ALA A 133 -11.12 -7.21 -27.61
N GLU A 134 -12.27 -7.05 -26.97
CA GLU A 134 -13.11 -5.86 -27.13
C GLU A 134 -12.41 -4.61 -26.56
N ALA A 135 -12.94 -3.44 -26.90
CA ALA A 135 -12.43 -2.18 -26.36
C ALA A 135 -12.70 -2.07 -24.86
N ILE A 136 -11.81 -1.39 -24.15
CA ILE A 136 -12.05 -1.02 -22.74
C ILE A 136 -13.10 0.08 -22.72
N THR A 137 -14.20 -0.14 -22.01
CA THR A 137 -15.28 0.85 -21.79
C THR A 137 -15.05 1.61 -20.49
N VAL A 138 -15.77 2.72 -20.30
CA VAL A 138 -15.70 3.47 -19.04
C VAL A 138 -16.23 2.64 -17.87
N ARG A 139 -17.27 1.81 -18.08
CA ARG A 139 -17.79 0.85 -17.11
C ARG A 139 -16.69 -0.09 -16.62
N HIS A 140 -15.88 -0.63 -17.52
CA HIS A 140 -14.76 -1.52 -17.17
C HIS A 140 -13.73 -0.83 -16.25
N LEU A 141 -13.57 0.50 -16.34
CA LEU A 141 -12.71 1.24 -15.41
C LEU A 141 -13.33 1.30 -14.01
N LEU A 142 -14.64 1.56 -13.93
CA LEU A 142 -15.37 1.82 -12.69
C LEU A 142 -15.73 0.53 -11.92
N ASP A 143 -15.88 -0.60 -12.60
CA ASP A 143 -16.22 -1.89 -12.00
C ASP A 143 -15.02 -2.85 -11.81
N TYR A 144 -13.81 -2.38 -12.14
CA TYR A 144 -12.54 -3.12 -12.05
C TYR A 144 -12.33 -4.25 -13.08
N HIS A 145 -13.01 -4.24 -14.23
CA HIS A 145 -12.86 -5.24 -15.29
C HIS A 145 -12.08 -4.77 -16.53
N SER A 146 -11.30 -3.68 -16.41
CA SER A 146 -10.55 -3.11 -17.54
C SER A 146 -9.41 -3.98 -18.08
N GLY A 147 -8.90 -4.93 -17.28
CA GLY A 147 -7.73 -5.72 -17.65
C GLY A 147 -6.42 -4.91 -17.71
N LEU A 148 -6.37 -3.73 -17.08
CA LEU A 148 -5.20 -2.86 -17.04
C LEU A 148 -4.28 -3.12 -15.85
N PRO A 149 -2.96 -2.87 -15.98
CA PRO A 149 -2.06 -2.85 -14.82
C PRO A 149 -2.48 -1.72 -13.87
N GLY A 150 -2.81 -2.08 -12.63
CA GLY A 150 -3.52 -1.23 -11.68
C GLY A 150 -2.64 -0.41 -10.73
N ASP A 151 -1.60 -1.01 -10.17
CA ASP A 151 -0.83 -0.45 -9.04
C ASP A 151 0.48 0.24 -9.47
N LEU A 152 0.36 1.27 -10.31
CA LEU A 152 1.49 2.06 -10.80
C LEU A 152 1.84 3.19 -9.81
N PHE A 153 2.63 2.90 -8.78
CA PHE A 153 2.86 3.84 -7.68
C PHE A 153 4.04 4.81 -7.84
N ASN A 154 4.84 4.71 -8.91
CA ASN A 154 6.01 5.59 -9.09
C ASN A 154 5.61 7.07 -9.13
N GLY A 155 6.07 7.83 -8.14
CA GLY A 155 5.77 9.25 -7.97
C GLY A 155 4.33 9.56 -7.57
N ASN A 156 3.51 8.56 -7.19
CA ASN A 156 2.12 8.79 -6.78
C ASN A 156 1.93 8.96 -5.28
N PHE A 157 2.91 8.55 -4.45
CA PHE A 157 2.96 8.85 -3.02
C PHE A 157 4.22 9.66 -2.74
N THR A 158 4.08 10.93 -2.39
CA THR A 158 5.20 11.85 -2.27
C THR A 158 5.11 12.77 -1.06
N THR A 159 6.22 13.44 -0.72
CA THR A 159 6.29 14.44 0.36
C THR A 159 6.01 15.87 -0.11
N GLN A 160 5.76 16.05 -1.41
CA GLN A 160 5.39 17.33 -2.03
C GLN A 160 4.50 17.08 -3.26
N PRO A 161 3.67 18.06 -3.68
CA PRO A 161 2.76 17.88 -4.81
C PRO A 161 3.50 17.73 -6.15
N ILE A 162 2.93 16.94 -7.07
CA ILE A 162 3.44 16.70 -8.42
C ILE A 162 2.27 16.77 -9.41
N SER A 163 2.42 17.54 -10.49
CA SER A 163 1.32 17.93 -11.38
C SER A 163 1.20 17.12 -12.69
N ASP A 164 2.16 16.27 -13.03
CA ASP A 164 2.24 15.58 -14.34
C ASP A 164 1.86 14.08 -14.29
N ARG A 165 1.22 13.63 -13.21
CA ARG A 165 1.00 12.20 -12.94
C ARG A 165 0.07 11.51 -13.93
N TYR A 166 -1.00 12.18 -14.38
CA TYR A 166 -1.88 11.66 -15.42
C TYR A 166 -1.10 11.36 -16.71
N ALA A 167 -0.26 12.31 -17.15
CA ALA A 167 0.58 12.15 -18.34
C ALA A 167 1.61 11.03 -18.15
N TRP A 168 2.24 10.93 -16.99
CA TRP A 168 3.18 9.84 -16.68
C TRP A 168 2.51 8.46 -16.76
N ILE A 169 1.34 8.29 -16.12
CA ILE A 169 0.60 7.01 -16.10
C ILE A 169 0.18 6.62 -17.53
N THR A 170 -0.42 7.54 -18.29
CA THR A 170 -0.86 7.26 -19.66
C THR A 170 0.29 6.95 -20.61
N ASN A 171 1.45 7.60 -20.44
CA ASN A 171 2.67 7.26 -21.19
C ASN A 171 3.24 5.89 -20.81
N TYR A 172 3.23 5.52 -19.53
CA TYR A 172 3.61 4.18 -19.09
C TYR A 172 2.66 3.12 -19.67
N MET A 173 1.35 3.38 -19.65
CA MET A 173 0.35 2.51 -20.26
C MET A 173 0.64 2.27 -21.76
N ALA A 174 1.00 3.32 -22.49
CA ALA A 174 1.39 3.21 -23.90
C ALA A 174 2.62 2.33 -24.15
N SER A 175 3.49 2.13 -23.15
CA SER A 175 4.71 1.32 -23.27
C SER A 175 4.59 -0.09 -22.69
N THR A 176 3.42 -0.46 -22.15
CA THR A 176 3.19 -1.75 -21.50
C THR A 176 2.00 -2.51 -22.11
N TYR A 177 1.74 -3.71 -21.59
CA TYR A 177 0.67 -4.60 -22.04
C TYR A 177 -0.49 -4.61 -21.03
N PRO A 178 -1.73 -4.95 -21.45
CA PRO A 178 -2.79 -5.29 -20.52
C PRO A 178 -2.47 -6.61 -19.77
N ILE A 179 -3.01 -6.76 -18.57
CA ILE A 179 -2.90 -7.99 -17.76
C ILE A 179 -3.86 -9.06 -18.30
N PHE A 180 -5.09 -8.66 -18.65
CA PHE A 180 -6.15 -9.53 -19.18
C PHE A 180 -6.96 -8.82 -20.28
N PRO A 181 -7.75 -9.53 -21.09
CA PRO A 181 -8.81 -8.90 -21.88
C PRO A 181 -9.79 -8.14 -20.96
N PRO A 182 -10.47 -7.09 -21.45
CA PRO A 182 -11.55 -6.46 -20.69
C PRO A 182 -12.68 -7.46 -20.41
N ALA A 183 -13.42 -7.27 -19.32
CA ALA A 183 -14.50 -8.15 -18.85
C ALA A 183 -14.07 -9.61 -18.56
N PHE A 184 -12.77 -9.91 -18.50
CA PHE A 184 -12.28 -11.28 -18.30
C PHE A 184 -12.23 -11.70 -16.84
N ILE A 185 -11.81 -10.79 -15.96
CA ILE A 185 -11.67 -11.00 -14.52
C ILE A 185 -11.65 -9.63 -13.82
N ARG A 186 -12.27 -9.54 -12.65
CA ARG A 186 -12.11 -8.40 -11.74
C ARG A 186 -10.65 -8.30 -11.28
N SER A 187 -9.99 -7.20 -11.65
CA SER A 187 -8.68 -6.83 -11.13
C SER A 187 -8.68 -5.39 -10.66
N TYR A 188 -8.49 -5.18 -9.36
CA TYR A 188 -8.49 -3.85 -8.76
C TYR A 188 -7.48 -2.93 -9.46
N CYS A 189 -7.91 -1.75 -9.89
CA CYS A 189 -7.13 -0.94 -10.82
C CYS A 189 -7.12 0.55 -10.44
N ASN A 190 -6.06 1.02 -9.77
CA ASN A 190 -5.89 2.44 -9.46
C ASN A 190 -5.67 3.26 -10.74
N ALA A 191 -4.87 2.74 -11.67
CA ALA A 191 -4.57 3.41 -12.93
C ALA A 191 -5.80 3.54 -13.85
N GLY A 192 -6.77 2.62 -13.75
CA GLY A 192 -8.06 2.72 -14.43
C GLY A 192 -8.90 3.90 -13.93
N PHE A 193 -8.85 4.19 -12.63
CA PHE A 193 -9.50 5.39 -12.07
C PHE A 193 -8.80 6.69 -12.47
N VAL A 194 -7.48 6.67 -12.69
CA VAL A 194 -6.78 7.82 -13.29
C VAL A 194 -7.27 8.09 -14.71
N LEU A 195 -7.53 7.04 -15.50
CA LEU A 195 -8.16 7.24 -16.82
C LEU A 195 -9.58 7.81 -16.68
N ALA A 196 -10.34 7.37 -15.68
CA ALA A 196 -11.67 7.92 -15.40
C ALA A 196 -11.62 9.42 -15.07
N GLU A 197 -10.56 9.93 -14.41
CA GLU A 197 -10.34 11.37 -14.23
C GLU A 197 -10.32 12.11 -15.57
N GLY A 198 -9.54 11.61 -16.53
CA GLY A 198 -9.45 12.19 -17.87
C GLY A 198 -10.73 12.04 -18.69
N VAL A 199 -11.49 10.95 -18.50
CA VAL A 199 -12.82 10.78 -19.10
C VAL A 199 -13.78 11.86 -18.58
N ILE A 200 -13.82 12.08 -17.26
CA ILE A 200 -14.68 13.07 -16.62
C ILE A 200 -14.30 14.48 -17.07
N GLU A 201 -13.01 14.81 -17.05
CA GLU A 201 -12.49 16.11 -17.47
C GLU A 201 -12.85 16.44 -18.93
N ASN A 202 -12.63 15.49 -19.84
CA ASN A 202 -12.89 15.70 -21.27
C ASN A 202 -14.38 15.66 -21.64
N ALA A 203 -15.21 14.90 -20.92
CA ALA A 203 -16.66 14.86 -21.16
C ALA A 203 -17.40 16.07 -20.54
N HIS A 204 -16.79 16.72 -19.55
CA HIS A 204 -17.35 17.91 -18.91
C HIS A 204 -17.25 19.16 -19.80
N THR A 205 -18.19 20.10 -19.66
CA THR A 205 -18.36 21.22 -20.61
C THR A 205 -17.55 22.47 -20.29
N SER A 206 -17.07 22.58 -19.05
CA SER A 206 -16.41 23.80 -18.55
C SER A 206 -14.93 23.89 -18.91
N GLY A 207 -14.29 22.79 -19.34
CA GLY A 207 -12.84 22.71 -19.50
C GLY A 207 -12.05 22.83 -18.17
N LEU A 208 -12.73 22.69 -17.03
CA LEU A 208 -12.09 22.65 -15.72
C LEU A 208 -11.36 21.33 -15.51
N PRO A 209 -10.26 21.31 -14.72
CA PRO A 209 -9.60 20.08 -14.35
C PRO A 209 -10.53 19.19 -13.51
N PHE A 210 -10.34 17.87 -13.57
CA PHE A 210 -11.10 16.88 -12.80
C PHE A 210 -11.36 17.30 -11.35
N THR A 211 -10.34 17.78 -10.64
CA THR A 211 -10.44 18.17 -9.23
C THR A 211 -11.44 19.30 -8.99
N ALA A 212 -11.53 20.27 -9.91
CA ALA A 212 -12.46 21.39 -9.83
C ALA A 212 -13.88 20.99 -10.29
N VAL A 213 -14.00 20.08 -11.26
CA VAL A 213 -15.32 19.52 -11.67
C VAL A 213 -15.98 18.84 -10.48
N VAL A 214 -15.28 17.94 -9.78
CA VAL A 214 -15.88 17.24 -8.62
C VAL A 214 -16.16 18.20 -7.46
N ASP A 215 -15.31 19.20 -7.24
CA ASP A 215 -15.59 20.21 -6.21
C ASP A 215 -16.89 20.97 -6.48
N GLN A 216 -17.05 21.48 -7.70
CA GLN A 216 -18.18 22.29 -8.11
C GLN A 216 -19.48 21.49 -8.16
N ASP A 217 -19.45 20.28 -8.73
CA ASP A 217 -20.67 19.55 -9.08
C ASP A 217 -21.10 18.53 -8.02
N LEU A 218 -20.21 18.21 -7.06
CA LEU A 218 -20.48 17.23 -6.01
C LEU A 218 -20.22 17.76 -4.59
N PHE A 219 -19.01 18.25 -4.29
CA PHE A 219 -18.68 18.64 -2.90
C PHE A 219 -19.44 19.89 -2.44
N GLN A 220 -19.50 20.93 -3.27
CA GLN A 220 -20.20 22.17 -2.92
C GLN A 220 -21.71 21.96 -2.74
N PRO A 221 -22.44 21.27 -3.65
CA PRO A 221 -23.88 21.00 -3.46
C PRO A 221 -24.20 20.14 -2.23
N LEU A 222 -23.28 19.26 -1.82
CA LEU A 222 -23.40 18.47 -0.59
C LEU A 222 -22.99 19.22 0.67
N GLY A 223 -22.34 20.39 0.53
CA GLY A 223 -21.80 21.16 1.65
C GLY A 223 -20.57 20.51 2.30
N MET A 224 -19.77 19.76 1.53
CA MET A 224 -18.54 19.09 1.99
C MET A 224 -17.34 20.06 1.95
N ASP A 225 -17.32 20.99 2.89
CA ASP A 225 -16.34 22.09 3.02
C ASP A 225 -14.95 21.65 3.52
N GLY A 226 -14.85 20.49 4.18
CA GLY A 226 -13.61 19.85 4.59
C GLY A 226 -13.09 18.79 3.62
N THR A 227 -13.63 18.75 2.39
CA THR A 227 -13.32 17.74 1.37
C THR A 227 -12.78 18.38 0.10
N SER A 228 -11.67 17.87 -0.42
CA SER A 228 -11.07 18.30 -1.70
C SER A 228 -10.04 17.27 -2.16
N TYR A 229 -9.72 17.26 -3.46
CA TYR A 229 -8.54 16.55 -3.98
C TYR A 229 -7.24 17.34 -3.81
N LEU A 230 -7.36 18.64 -3.51
CA LEU A 230 -6.24 19.55 -3.31
C LEU A 230 -6.22 20.02 -1.85
N LYS A 231 -5.05 20.46 -1.39
CA LYS A 231 -4.92 21.15 -0.10
C LYS A 231 -5.16 22.64 -0.29
N ASP A 232 -6.39 22.99 -0.63
CA ASP A 232 -6.77 24.35 -1.06
C ASP A 232 -7.90 24.97 -0.23
N LYS A 233 -8.55 24.20 0.64
CA LYS A 233 -9.60 24.69 1.54
C LYS A 233 -9.07 24.96 2.94
N VAL A 234 -9.58 26.02 3.57
CA VAL A 234 -9.21 26.42 4.94
C VAL A 234 -9.35 25.28 5.96
N PRO A 235 -10.45 24.50 6.00
CA PRO A 235 -10.55 23.37 6.93
C PRO A 235 -9.47 22.30 6.71
N ILE A 236 -9.07 22.05 5.46
CA ILE A 236 -8.02 21.07 5.13
C ILE A 236 -6.65 21.61 5.57
N VAL A 237 -6.33 22.87 5.27
CA VAL A 237 -5.06 23.49 5.65
C VAL A 237 -4.88 23.51 7.17
N ASN A 238 -5.94 23.83 7.91
CA ASN A 238 -5.86 24.05 9.36
C ASN A 238 -5.99 22.77 10.19
N ASN A 239 -6.71 21.76 9.71
CA ASN A 239 -7.12 20.61 10.53
C ASN A 239 -6.64 19.25 10.00
N LEU A 240 -5.70 19.21 9.05
CA LEU A 240 -5.13 17.96 8.56
C LEU A 240 -4.37 17.23 9.68
N ALA A 241 -4.78 15.99 9.99
CA ALA A 241 -4.03 15.11 10.90
C ALA A 241 -2.68 14.71 10.28
N LEU A 242 -1.61 14.67 11.08
CA LEU A 242 -0.30 14.17 10.63
C LEU A 242 -0.35 12.66 10.42
N PRO A 243 0.31 12.11 9.39
CA PRO A 243 0.38 10.68 9.15
C PRO A 243 1.33 9.98 10.12
N PHE A 244 0.99 8.75 10.52
CA PHE A 244 1.85 7.89 11.35
C PHE A 244 2.06 6.50 10.73
N VAL A 245 3.29 5.98 10.86
CA VAL A 245 3.65 4.59 10.54
C VAL A 245 4.39 4.02 11.75
N PHE A 246 3.95 2.88 12.27
CA PHE A 246 4.51 2.25 13.49
C PHE A 246 4.63 3.23 14.68
N GLY A 247 3.65 4.12 14.84
CA GLY A 247 3.61 5.13 15.91
C GLY A 247 4.58 6.30 15.71
N GLN A 248 5.34 6.35 14.61
CA GLN A 248 6.22 7.46 14.28
C GLN A 248 5.52 8.45 13.35
N PRO A 249 5.59 9.77 13.63
CA PRO A 249 5.07 10.78 12.73
C PRO A 249 5.89 10.79 11.45
N LEU A 250 5.22 11.08 10.34
CA LEU A 250 5.86 11.20 9.04
C LEU A 250 5.56 12.56 8.40
N PRO A 251 6.36 12.98 7.40
CA PRO A 251 6.05 14.16 6.61
C PRO A 251 4.66 14.05 5.98
N GLU A 252 4.07 15.21 5.69
CA GLU A 252 2.81 15.28 4.96
C GLU A 252 2.89 14.48 3.65
N GLU A 253 1.86 13.66 3.44
CA GLU A 253 1.72 12.86 2.24
C GLU A 253 0.97 13.64 1.16
N PHE A 254 1.43 13.53 -0.08
CA PHE A 254 0.80 13.97 -1.31
C PHE A 254 0.51 12.76 -2.19
N VAL A 255 -0.73 12.65 -2.66
CA VAL A 255 -1.17 11.56 -3.54
C VAL A 255 -1.57 12.14 -4.89
N GLY A 256 -0.73 11.92 -5.91
CA GLY A 256 -0.88 12.56 -7.22
C GLY A 256 -1.84 11.86 -8.20
N MET A 257 -2.46 10.78 -7.75
CA MET A 257 -3.51 10.05 -8.46
C MET A 257 -4.85 10.38 -7.80
N TYR A 258 -5.45 11.50 -8.22
CA TYR A 258 -6.48 12.20 -7.45
C TYR A 258 -7.75 11.35 -7.26
N GLY A 259 -8.45 11.04 -8.34
CA GLY A 259 -9.73 10.33 -8.36
C GLY A 259 -9.65 8.88 -7.90
N THR A 260 -8.45 8.33 -7.76
CA THR A 260 -8.23 7.00 -7.21
C THR A 260 -8.00 7.00 -5.70
N GLY A 261 -7.26 7.98 -5.15
CA GLY A 261 -6.88 7.94 -3.73
C GLY A 261 -6.44 9.26 -3.10
N GLY A 262 -6.51 10.37 -3.84
CA GLY A 262 -5.91 11.64 -3.44
C GLY A 262 -6.74 12.51 -2.51
N MET A 263 -7.98 12.12 -2.20
CA MET A 263 -8.92 12.98 -1.51
C MET A 263 -8.62 13.17 -0.01
N TYR A 264 -8.74 14.42 0.42
CA TYR A 264 -8.85 14.82 1.82
C TYR A 264 -10.33 14.87 2.19
N SER A 265 -10.70 14.39 3.38
CA SER A 265 -12.06 14.49 3.91
C SER A 265 -12.09 14.31 5.42
N ARG A 266 -13.25 14.56 6.02
CA ARG A 266 -13.60 14.20 7.41
C ARG A 266 -14.82 13.29 7.45
N PRO A 267 -15.05 12.49 8.51
CA PRO A 267 -16.20 11.60 8.58
C PRO A 267 -17.55 12.29 8.43
N VAL A 268 -17.71 13.50 8.99
CA VAL A 268 -18.95 14.28 8.89
C VAL A 268 -19.24 14.78 7.47
N ASP A 269 -18.21 14.93 6.62
CA ASP A 269 -18.40 15.24 5.20
C ASP A 269 -18.82 13.99 4.44
N MET A 270 -18.16 12.85 4.67
CA MET A 270 -18.57 11.57 4.08
C MET A 270 -20.00 11.19 4.51
N ALA A 271 -20.43 11.55 5.72
CA ALA A 271 -21.81 11.39 6.16
C ALA A 271 -22.81 12.16 5.28
N ARG A 272 -22.44 13.31 4.69
CA ARG A 272 -23.29 14.05 3.73
C ARG A 272 -23.45 13.27 2.42
N PHE A 273 -22.40 12.59 1.97
CA PHE A 273 -22.49 11.67 0.84
C PHE A 273 -23.38 10.45 1.13
N ILE A 274 -23.27 9.84 2.32
CA ILE A 274 -24.17 8.77 2.77
C ILE A 274 -25.64 9.23 2.73
N ARG A 275 -25.90 10.44 3.26
CA ARG A 275 -27.26 11.01 3.26
C ARG A 275 -27.81 11.23 1.86
N MET A 276 -26.97 11.63 0.88
CA MET A 276 -27.37 11.74 -0.53
C MET A 276 -27.80 10.38 -1.11
N ILE A 277 -27.09 9.31 -0.77
CA ILE A 277 -27.48 7.94 -1.14
C ILE A 277 -28.85 7.61 -0.51
N PHE A 278 -29.06 7.95 0.76
CA PHE A 278 -30.32 7.69 1.46
C PHE A 278 -31.47 8.60 1.01
N ALA A 279 -31.16 9.77 0.46
CA ALA A 279 -32.11 10.70 -0.15
C ALA A 279 -32.32 10.42 -1.66
N ASP A 280 -31.99 9.21 -2.12
CA ASP A 280 -32.15 8.73 -3.49
C ASP A 280 -31.53 9.68 -4.54
N GLY A 281 -30.33 10.21 -4.28
CA GLY A 281 -29.59 11.07 -5.22
C GLY A 281 -29.81 12.58 -5.05
N LEU A 282 -30.46 13.00 -3.97
CA LEU A 282 -30.73 14.42 -3.68
C LEU A 282 -29.69 15.05 -2.75
N ALA A 283 -29.30 16.28 -3.06
CA ALA A 283 -28.58 17.16 -2.14
C ALA A 283 -29.52 17.72 -1.05
N PRO A 284 -28.99 18.25 0.07
CA PRO A 284 -29.81 18.87 1.12
C PRO A 284 -30.75 19.99 0.64
N GLY A 285 -30.39 20.71 -0.42
CA GLY A 285 -31.22 21.76 -1.04
C GLY A 285 -32.28 21.25 -2.04
N GLY A 286 -32.42 19.94 -2.21
CA GLY A 286 -33.36 19.33 -3.18
C GLY A 286 -32.85 19.26 -4.62
N ALA A 287 -31.63 19.73 -4.89
CA ALA A 287 -30.97 19.55 -6.19
C ALA A 287 -30.69 18.05 -6.43
N ARG A 288 -30.99 17.57 -7.63
CA ARG A 288 -30.70 16.18 -8.02
C ARG A 288 -29.25 16.07 -8.48
N LEU A 289 -28.45 15.33 -7.72
CA LEU A 289 -27.05 15.05 -8.06
C LEU A 289 -26.91 13.76 -8.84
N LEU A 290 -27.75 12.75 -8.57
CA LEU A 290 -27.81 11.52 -9.37
C LEU A 290 -29.27 11.15 -9.64
N ALA A 291 -29.52 10.63 -10.84
CA ALA A 291 -30.76 9.96 -11.16
C ALA A 291 -30.91 8.70 -10.30
N THR A 292 -32.15 8.35 -9.97
CA THR A 292 -32.45 7.17 -9.14
C THR A 292 -31.94 5.88 -9.78
N ASN A 293 -31.99 5.78 -11.11
CA ASN A 293 -31.49 4.61 -11.84
C ASN A 293 -29.95 4.53 -11.81
N SER A 294 -29.24 5.64 -11.97
CA SER A 294 -27.78 5.68 -11.90
C SER A 294 -27.26 5.38 -10.49
N LEU A 295 -27.96 5.85 -9.44
CA LEU A 295 -27.66 5.44 -8.06
C LEU A 295 -27.92 3.95 -7.84
N ALA A 296 -29.03 3.41 -8.36
CA ALA A 296 -29.32 1.99 -8.26
C ALA A 296 -28.28 1.13 -8.99
N GLU A 297 -27.85 1.57 -10.17
CA GLU A 297 -26.78 0.95 -10.96
C GLU A 297 -25.44 0.96 -10.21
N MET A 298 -25.07 2.10 -9.60
CA MET A 298 -23.86 2.24 -8.79
C MET A 298 -23.79 1.20 -7.65
N LEU A 299 -24.95 0.90 -7.04
CA LEU A 299 -25.08 -0.02 -5.90
C LEU A 299 -25.48 -1.44 -6.28
N THR A 300 -25.49 -1.77 -7.58
CA THR A 300 -25.80 -3.11 -8.09
C THR A 300 -24.52 -3.85 -8.48
N ALA A 301 -24.52 -5.17 -8.25
CA ALA A 301 -23.39 -6.02 -8.60
C ALA A 301 -23.15 -5.98 -10.10
N GLN A 302 -21.95 -5.56 -10.49
CA GLN A 302 -21.48 -5.53 -11.87
C GLN A 302 -20.90 -6.89 -12.26
N ALA A 303 -20.79 -7.14 -13.57
CA ALA A 303 -20.08 -8.28 -14.14
C ALA A 303 -20.46 -9.67 -13.54
N THR A 304 -21.74 -9.86 -13.18
CA THR A 304 -22.20 -11.06 -12.47
C THR A 304 -22.04 -12.38 -13.24
N ASN A 305 -21.73 -12.30 -14.53
CA ASN A 305 -21.47 -13.40 -15.44
C ASN A 305 -19.96 -13.64 -15.71
N VAL A 306 -19.04 -12.97 -15.01
CA VAL A 306 -17.59 -13.19 -15.14
C VAL A 306 -17.15 -14.31 -14.19
N PRO A 307 -16.86 -15.54 -14.70
CA PRO A 307 -16.71 -16.71 -13.83
C PRO A 307 -15.42 -16.71 -13.02
N LEU A 308 -14.39 -15.99 -13.49
CA LEU A 308 -13.05 -15.95 -12.91
C LEU A 308 -12.89 -14.89 -11.82
N ASP A 309 -13.93 -14.12 -11.51
CA ASP A 309 -13.88 -13.11 -10.46
C ASP A 309 -13.38 -13.71 -9.15
N GLU A 310 -12.16 -13.29 -8.80
CA GLU A 310 -11.31 -13.91 -7.79
C GLU A 310 -11.99 -14.02 -6.43
N TYR A 311 -12.80 -13.00 -6.10
CA TYR A 311 -13.58 -12.93 -4.88
C TYR A 311 -15.02 -13.33 -5.18
N ILE A 312 -15.31 -14.62 -5.08
CA ILE A 312 -16.67 -15.13 -5.36
C ILE A 312 -17.70 -14.42 -4.46
N TRP A 313 -17.31 -14.05 -3.23
CA TRP A 313 -18.16 -13.31 -2.29
C TRP A 313 -18.16 -11.78 -2.51
N MET A 314 -17.09 -11.19 -3.05
CA MET A 314 -16.95 -9.74 -3.19
C MET A 314 -17.42 -9.32 -4.58
N LYS A 315 -18.63 -8.74 -4.66
CA LYS A 315 -19.27 -8.36 -5.92
C LYS A 315 -19.14 -6.86 -6.13
N PRO A 316 -18.32 -6.35 -7.07
CA PRO A 316 -18.11 -4.92 -7.21
C PRO A 316 -19.40 -4.23 -7.63
N GLY A 317 -19.64 -3.04 -7.06
CA GLY A 317 -20.51 -2.04 -7.66
C GLY A 317 -19.67 -1.12 -8.55
N LEU A 318 -20.28 -0.09 -9.15
CA LEU A 318 -19.47 0.95 -9.80
C LEU A 318 -18.77 1.76 -8.70
N GLY A 319 -17.43 1.73 -8.67
CA GLY A 319 -16.61 2.43 -7.69
C GLY A 319 -16.53 1.79 -6.30
N TRP A 320 -17.41 0.85 -5.98
CA TRP A 320 -17.47 0.14 -4.68
C TRP A 320 -16.66 -1.14 -4.71
N ASP A 321 -15.94 -1.46 -3.62
CA ASP A 321 -15.22 -2.75 -3.54
C ASP A 321 -16.20 -3.91 -3.58
N THR A 322 -17.33 -3.75 -2.88
CA THR A 322 -18.39 -4.73 -2.84
C THR A 322 -19.76 -4.12 -2.62
N VAL A 323 -20.78 -4.77 -3.19
CA VAL A 323 -22.20 -4.60 -2.85
C VAL A 323 -22.79 -5.87 -2.22
N ARG A 324 -21.90 -6.77 -1.77
CA ARG A 324 -22.20 -8.01 -1.03
C ARG A 324 -21.15 -8.17 0.05
N TYR A 325 -21.57 -8.19 1.31
CA TYR A 325 -20.63 -8.23 2.41
C TYR A 325 -21.12 -9.22 3.47
N PRO A 326 -20.57 -10.44 3.53
CA PRO A 326 -21.09 -11.52 4.38
C PRO A 326 -21.31 -11.14 5.84
N LYS A 327 -20.47 -10.24 6.39
CA LYS A 327 -20.59 -9.72 7.76
C LYS A 327 -21.85 -8.87 8.03
N LEU A 328 -22.47 -8.36 6.97
CA LEU A 328 -23.60 -7.42 7.02
C LEU A 328 -24.78 -7.81 6.11
N ASP A 329 -24.67 -8.84 5.26
CA ASP A 329 -25.73 -9.29 4.33
C ASP A 329 -27.06 -9.62 5.05
N TYR A 330 -27.02 -9.99 6.33
CA TYR A 330 -28.22 -10.23 7.15
C TYR A 330 -29.09 -8.96 7.33
N ALA A 331 -28.49 -7.77 7.16
CA ALA A 331 -29.14 -6.48 7.29
C ALA A 331 -29.74 -5.96 5.97
N GLY A 332 -29.63 -6.71 4.87
CA GLY A 332 -30.11 -6.32 3.54
C GLY A 332 -28.99 -5.90 2.60
N ARG A 333 -29.31 -5.04 1.62
CA ARG A 333 -28.31 -4.51 0.68
C ARG A 333 -27.22 -3.74 1.44
N VAL A 334 -25.99 -3.88 0.94
CA VAL A 334 -24.80 -3.24 1.47
C VAL A 334 -23.97 -2.69 0.32
N ALA A 335 -23.23 -1.60 0.56
CA ALA A 335 -22.11 -1.21 -0.28
C ALA A 335 -20.95 -0.77 0.61
N GLY A 336 -19.76 -1.27 0.33
CA GLY A 336 -18.55 -1.05 1.13
C GLY A 336 -17.38 -0.62 0.28
N LYS A 337 -16.61 0.36 0.78
CA LYS A 337 -15.40 0.83 0.16
C LYS A 337 -14.31 1.07 1.20
N GLY A 338 -13.20 0.38 1.07
CA GLY A 338 -11.98 0.61 1.84
C GLY A 338 -11.12 1.70 1.21
N GLY A 339 -10.28 2.32 2.03
CA GLY A 339 -9.30 3.30 1.62
C GLY A 339 -8.04 3.21 2.45
N ALA A 340 -6.90 3.29 1.80
CA ALA A 340 -5.64 3.47 2.50
C ALA A 340 -4.65 4.26 1.63
N THR A 341 -3.75 4.94 2.30
CA THR A 341 -2.53 5.54 1.74
C THR A 341 -1.33 5.08 2.61
N ILE A 342 -0.15 5.70 2.49
CA ILE A 342 1.00 5.32 3.33
C ILE A 342 0.70 5.56 4.81
N GLY A 343 0.08 6.70 5.14
CA GLY A 343 -0.10 7.15 6.53
C GLY A 343 -1.54 7.20 7.03
N TYR A 344 -2.52 6.81 6.22
CA TYR A 344 -3.94 6.90 6.58
C TYR A 344 -4.71 5.66 6.13
N SER A 345 -5.79 5.37 6.85
CA SER A 345 -6.76 4.35 6.47
C SER A 345 -8.18 4.86 6.68
N ALA A 346 -9.11 4.40 5.85
CA ALA A 346 -10.51 4.79 5.88
C ALA A 346 -11.41 3.64 5.44
N VAL A 347 -12.68 3.67 5.83
CA VAL A 347 -13.72 2.85 5.25
C VAL A 347 -15.04 3.63 5.22
N LEU A 348 -15.83 3.37 4.19
CA LEU A 348 -17.19 3.86 4.02
C LEU A 348 -18.11 2.65 3.77
N ILE A 349 -19.11 2.45 4.62
CA ILE A 349 -20.10 1.37 4.44
C ILE A 349 -21.50 1.95 4.56
N VAL A 350 -22.39 1.56 3.65
CA VAL A 350 -23.81 1.93 3.67
C VAL A 350 -24.70 0.67 3.61
N LEU A 351 -25.81 0.71 4.33
CA LEU A 351 -26.89 -0.28 4.33
C LEU A 351 -28.19 0.41 3.88
N PRO A 352 -28.44 0.54 2.57
CA PRO A 352 -29.59 1.32 2.05
C PRO A 352 -30.95 0.88 2.57
N ASP A 353 -31.14 -0.43 2.83
CA ASP A 353 -32.42 -0.97 3.32
C ASP A 353 -32.65 -0.66 4.80
N GLN A 354 -31.57 -0.50 5.58
CA GLN A 354 -31.63 -0.04 6.97
C GLN A 354 -31.53 1.48 7.08
N LYS A 355 -31.20 2.20 5.99
CA LYS A 355 -30.80 3.61 6.02
C LYS A 355 -29.72 3.87 7.09
N LEU A 356 -28.78 2.95 7.25
CA LEU A 356 -27.65 3.09 8.19
C LEU A 356 -26.35 3.14 7.42
N GLY A 357 -25.45 4.04 7.78
CA GLY A 357 -24.13 4.11 7.16
C GLY A 357 -23.08 4.64 8.10
N VAL A 358 -21.83 4.24 7.90
CA VAL A 358 -20.71 4.66 8.73
C VAL A 358 -19.51 5.03 7.87
N ALA A 359 -18.84 6.11 8.25
CA ALA A 359 -17.53 6.47 7.72
C ALA A 359 -16.53 6.49 8.88
N VAL A 360 -15.39 5.81 8.70
CA VAL A 360 -14.36 5.65 9.73
C VAL A 360 -13.01 6.00 9.12
N VAL A 361 -12.17 6.73 9.85
CA VAL A 361 -10.83 7.16 9.41
C VAL A 361 -9.81 7.07 10.53
N MET A 362 -8.55 6.84 10.18
CA MET A 362 -7.40 6.91 11.09
C MET A 362 -6.16 7.48 10.40
N ASN A 363 -5.30 8.15 11.15
CA ASN A 363 -4.00 8.66 10.68
C ASN A 363 -2.86 7.66 10.88
N MET A 364 -3.14 6.38 10.61
CA MET A 364 -2.15 5.30 10.66
C MET A 364 -2.21 4.42 9.40
N SER A 365 -1.04 3.92 9.02
CA SER A 365 -0.78 3.13 7.82
C SER A 365 -1.70 1.93 7.56
N SER A 366 -1.80 1.60 6.27
CA SER A 366 -2.50 0.45 5.68
C SER A 366 -2.14 -0.94 6.23
N MET A 367 -0.99 -1.11 6.91
CA MET A 367 -0.69 -2.37 7.61
C MET A 367 -1.72 -2.71 8.71
N PHE A 368 -2.60 -1.76 9.04
CA PHE A 368 -3.69 -1.88 10.02
C PHE A 368 -5.09 -1.64 9.42
N SER A 369 -5.28 -1.77 8.09
CA SER A 369 -6.58 -1.50 7.44
C SER A 369 -7.72 -2.36 7.98
N SER A 370 -7.45 -3.50 8.61
CA SER A 370 -8.46 -4.32 9.27
C SER A 370 -9.21 -3.55 10.36
N LEU A 371 -8.54 -2.68 11.12
CA LEU A 371 -9.17 -2.02 12.26
C LEU A 371 -10.32 -1.07 11.86
N VAL A 372 -10.15 -0.28 10.80
CA VAL A 372 -11.23 0.61 10.34
C VAL A 372 -12.41 -0.21 9.82
N ASN A 373 -12.16 -1.32 9.12
CA ASN A 373 -13.20 -2.24 8.64
C ASN A 373 -13.92 -2.94 9.79
N ASP A 374 -13.19 -3.54 10.73
CA ASP A 374 -13.76 -4.23 11.88
C ASP A 374 -14.57 -3.28 12.78
N THR A 375 -14.10 -2.04 12.94
CA THR A 375 -14.86 -1.01 13.67
C THR A 375 -16.15 -0.65 12.93
N ALA A 376 -16.10 -0.45 11.61
CA ALA A 376 -17.29 -0.18 10.82
C ALA A 376 -18.29 -1.34 10.86
N ASP A 377 -17.81 -2.59 10.75
CA ASP A 377 -18.62 -3.81 10.87
C ASP A 377 -19.32 -3.85 12.23
N LYS A 378 -18.59 -3.63 13.32
CA LYS A 378 -19.13 -3.67 14.68
C LYS A 378 -20.13 -2.55 14.95
N VAL A 379 -19.80 -1.31 14.57
CA VAL A 379 -20.71 -0.16 14.72
C VAL A 379 -22.02 -0.43 13.99
N LEU A 380 -21.98 -0.93 12.75
CA LEU A 380 -23.20 -1.24 12.00
C LEU A 380 -23.94 -2.44 12.58
N GLN A 381 -23.25 -3.49 13.05
CA GLN A 381 -23.88 -4.63 13.72
C GLN A 381 -24.66 -4.20 14.98
N TRP A 382 -24.06 -3.37 15.83
CA TRP A 382 -24.72 -2.85 17.02
C TRP A 382 -25.86 -1.88 16.67
N ALA A 383 -25.65 -0.98 15.69
CA ALA A 383 -26.67 -0.04 15.23
C ALA A 383 -27.89 -0.77 14.65
N VAL A 384 -27.69 -1.79 13.81
CA VAL A 384 -28.77 -2.60 13.24
C VAL A 384 -29.53 -3.32 14.36
N ARG A 385 -28.83 -3.93 15.32
CA ARG A 385 -29.45 -4.59 16.48
C ARG A 385 -30.29 -3.60 17.29
N GLU A 386 -29.77 -2.42 17.57
CA GLU A 386 -30.48 -1.39 18.36
C GLU A 386 -31.64 -0.77 17.59
N LYS A 387 -31.52 -0.57 16.28
CA LYS A 387 -32.57 0.00 15.41
C LYS A 387 -33.73 -0.94 15.15
N SER A 388 -33.41 -2.18 14.77
CA SER A 388 -34.37 -3.10 14.18
C SER A 388 -34.61 -4.36 15.02
N GLY A 389 -33.85 -4.54 16.11
CA GLY A 389 -33.87 -5.77 16.90
C GLY A 389 -33.28 -6.99 16.17
N LEU A 390 -32.72 -6.81 14.96
CA LEU A 390 -32.12 -7.89 14.18
C LEU A 390 -30.75 -8.24 14.76
N PRO A 391 -30.56 -9.45 15.32
CA PRO A 391 -29.25 -9.88 15.76
C PRO A 391 -28.38 -10.23 14.55
N TRP A 392 -27.09 -9.88 14.59
CA TRP A 392 -26.15 -10.43 13.62
C TRP A 392 -25.87 -11.91 13.92
N PRO A 393 -25.57 -12.73 12.90
CA PRO A 393 -25.21 -14.12 13.10
C PRO A 393 -23.99 -14.29 14.02
N THR A 394 -24.02 -15.26 14.92
CA THR A 394 -22.89 -15.59 15.82
C THR A 394 -22.51 -17.07 15.81
N ASN A 395 -23.37 -17.94 15.26
CA ASN A 395 -23.13 -19.37 15.21
C ASN A 395 -21.98 -19.68 14.26
N GLU A 396 -20.94 -20.35 14.75
CA GLU A 396 -19.83 -20.79 13.92
C GLU A 396 -20.30 -21.73 12.80
N VAL A 397 -19.80 -21.49 11.60
CA VAL A 397 -20.01 -22.41 10.48
C VAL A 397 -19.11 -23.63 10.68
N THR A 398 -19.74 -24.80 10.67
CA THR A 398 -19.03 -26.08 10.71
C THR A 398 -19.07 -26.72 9.33
N PHE A 399 -17.93 -27.18 8.85
CA PHE A 399 -17.84 -27.91 7.60
C PHE A 399 -17.91 -29.44 7.83
N PRO A 400 -18.43 -30.21 6.86
CA PRO A 400 -18.49 -31.66 6.95
C PRO A 400 -17.13 -32.31 7.19
N THR A 401 -17.05 -33.18 8.20
CA THR A 401 -15.84 -33.96 8.49
C THR A 401 -15.89 -35.37 7.89
N ALA A 402 -17.06 -35.84 7.46
CA ALA A 402 -17.21 -37.13 6.80
C ALA A 402 -16.41 -37.15 5.51
N THR A 403 -15.67 -38.25 5.28
CA THR A 403 -14.82 -38.42 4.10
C THR A 403 -15.58 -39.11 2.97
N GLN A 404 -15.19 -38.79 1.75
CA GLN A 404 -15.60 -39.46 0.53
C GLN A 404 -14.41 -40.24 -0.03
N ALA A 405 -14.66 -41.44 -0.57
CA ALA A 405 -13.62 -42.21 -1.26
C ALA A 405 -13.19 -41.49 -2.54
N VAL A 406 -11.88 -41.46 -2.79
CA VAL A 406 -11.25 -40.90 -3.99
C VAL A 406 -10.13 -41.85 -4.41
N SER A 407 -10.02 -42.11 -5.71
CA SER A 407 -8.97 -42.97 -6.23
C SER A 407 -7.62 -42.25 -6.24
N GLN A 408 -6.53 -43.01 -6.20
CA GLN A 408 -5.19 -42.42 -6.28
C GLN A 408 -4.97 -41.67 -7.61
N ALA A 409 -5.51 -42.19 -8.72
CA ALA A 409 -5.40 -41.54 -10.03
C ALA A 409 -6.10 -40.17 -10.07
N GLU A 410 -7.22 -40.01 -9.38
CA GLU A 410 -7.89 -38.71 -9.24
C GLU A 410 -7.03 -37.74 -8.42
N LEU A 411 -6.42 -38.19 -7.32
CA LEU A 411 -5.51 -37.37 -6.52
C LEU A 411 -4.27 -36.94 -7.31
N ASP A 412 -3.64 -37.88 -8.03
CA ASP A 412 -2.46 -37.61 -8.85
C ASP A 412 -2.80 -36.62 -9.99
N GLY A 413 -4.04 -36.64 -10.49
CA GLY A 413 -4.52 -35.65 -11.45
C GLY A 413 -4.57 -34.21 -10.91
N LEU A 414 -4.63 -34.02 -9.59
CA LEU A 414 -4.68 -32.71 -8.93
C LEU A 414 -3.29 -32.18 -8.53
N VAL A 415 -2.27 -33.04 -8.53
CA VAL A 415 -0.88 -32.69 -8.22
C VAL A 415 -0.33 -31.69 -9.24
N GLY A 416 0.43 -30.71 -8.75
CA GLY A 416 1.05 -29.68 -9.58
C GLY A 416 1.30 -28.38 -8.86
N LEU A 417 1.77 -27.38 -9.61
CA LEU A 417 1.97 -26.01 -9.14
C LEU A 417 0.72 -25.18 -9.40
N TYR A 418 0.33 -24.37 -8.44
CA TYR A 418 -0.80 -23.45 -8.54
C TYR A 418 -0.29 -22.02 -8.29
N VAL A 419 -0.26 -21.20 -9.35
CA VAL A 419 0.21 -19.81 -9.28
C VAL A 419 -0.87 -18.93 -8.68
N LYS A 420 -0.50 -18.13 -7.68
CA LYS A 420 -1.37 -17.22 -6.93
C LYS A 420 -0.99 -15.76 -7.21
N SER A 421 -1.57 -14.82 -6.48
CA SER A 421 -1.10 -13.42 -6.48
C SER A 421 0.38 -13.29 -6.19
N GLU A 422 0.87 -14.10 -5.27
CA GLU A 422 2.25 -14.11 -4.84
C GLU A 422 2.82 -15.53 -4.94
N GLY A 423 3.80 -15.68 -5.83
CA GLY A 423 4.46 -16.94 -6.13
C GLY A 423 3.48 -18.07 -6.49
N TYR A 424 3.75 -19.26 -5.97
CA TYR A 424 2.94 -20.45 -6.19
C TYR A 424 2.86 -21.33 -4.95
N ASP A 425 1.79 -22.12 -4.90
CA ASP A 425 1.62 -23.27 -4.02
C ASP A 425 1.92 -24.56 -4.79
N ARG A 426 2.26 -25.62 -4.06
CA ARG A 426 2.46 -26.96 -4.62
C ARG A 426 1.53 -27.96 -3.95
N LEU A 427 0.85 -28.77 -4.76
CA LEU A 427 0.05 -29.89 -4.31
C LEU A 427 0.79 -31.19 -4.59
N GLU A 428 0.86 -32.04 -3.57
CA GLU A 428 1.49 -33.36 -3.62
C GLU A 428 0.45 -34.41 -3.20
N SER A 429 0.52 -35.62 -3.73
CA SER A 429 -0.39 -36.71 -3.37
C SER A 429 0.32 -37.76 -2.49
N ALA A 430 -0.46 -38.36 -1.60
CA ALA A 430 -0.11 -39.57 -0.85
C ALA A 430 -1.29 -40.55 -0.96
N PRO A 431 -1.13 -41.84 -0.60
CA PRO A 431 -2.23 -42.81 -0.62
C PRO A 431 -3.50 -42.28 0.07
N GLY A 432 -4.52 -41.93 -0.72
CA GLY A 432 -5.82 -41.47 -0.24
C GLY A 432 -5.90 -40.02 0.30
N SER A 433 -4.86 -39.19 0.13
CA SER A 433 -4.88 -37.80 0.59
C SER A 433 -3.99 -36.87 -0.24
N LEU A 434 -4.16 -35.55 -0.06
CA LEU A 434 -3.26 -34.53 -0.59
C LEU A 434 -2.44 -33.88 0.54
N THR A 435 -1.29 -33.33 0.16
CA THR A 435 -0.50 -32.38 0.95
C THR A 435 -0.43 -31.07 0.17
N TRP A 436 -0.79 -29.97 0.83
CA TRP A 436 -0.70 -28.62 0.30
C TRP A 436 0.49 -27.89 0.92
N VAL A 437 1.41 -27.49 0.06
CA VAL A 437 2.61 -26.71 0.41
C VAL A 437 2.36 -25.27 -0.03
N GLU A 438 1.96 -24.44 0.92
CA GLU A 438 1.71 -23.01 0.74
C GLU A 438 3.03 -22.26 0.58
N ASN A 439 3.10 -21.36 -0.42
CA ASN A 439 4.28 -20.56 -0.73
C ASN A 439 5.52 -21.42 -0.98
N ALA A 440 5.36 -22.47 -1.78
CA ALA A 440 6.39 -23.48 -2.08
C ALA A 440 7.67 -22.90 -2.71
N HIS A 441 7.61 -21.67 -3.21
CA HIS A 441 8.74 -20.91 -3.74
C HIS A 441 9.67 -20.32 -2.67
N GLY A 442 9.19 -20.16 -1.43
CA GLY A 442 9.92 -19.55 -0.32
C GLY A 442 10.72 -20.55 0.52
N ASP A 443 11.63 -20.04 1.34
CA ASP A 443 12.53 -20.88 2.16
C ASP A 443 11.85 -21.49 3.41
N SER A 444 10.60 -21.10 3.71
CA SER A 444 9.82 -21.60 4.85
C SER A 444 8.34 -21.75 4.50
N PRO A 445 7.99 -22.75 3.65
CA PRO A 445 6.60 -22.97 3.24
C PRO A 445 5.75 -23.49 4.40
N THR A 446 4.45 -23.19 4.36
CA THR A 446 3.49 -23.77 5.30
C THR A 446 2.93 -25.06 4.72
N ILE A 447 2.98 -26.16 5.46
CA ILE A 447 2.60 -27.49 4.97
C ILE A 447 1.34 -27.95 5.69
N THR A 448 0.29 -28.23 4.91
CA THR A 448 -0.96 -28.86 5.38
C THR A 448 -1.08 -30.25 4.76
N SER A 449 -0.80 -31.28 5.56
CA SER A 449 -0.95 -32.68 5.17
C SER A 449 -2.33 -33.24 5.51
N ASN A 450 -2.64 -34.45 5.03
CA ASN A 450 -3.90 -35.16 5.28
C ASN A 450 -5.14 -34.39 4.80
N LEU A 451 -5.04 -33.70 3.66
CA LEU A 451 -6.21 -33.14 3.00
C LEU A 451 -7.04 -34.28 2.42
N LEU A 452 -8.16 -34.56 3.06
CA LEU A 452 -9.10 -35.62 2.67
C LEU A 452 -10.28 -35.01 1.93
N LEU A 453 -10.73 -35.68 0.87
CA LEU A 453 -11.98 -35.33 0.20
C LEU A 453 -13.15 -35.56 1.16
N ARG A 454 -13.92 -34.51 1.41
CA ARG A 454 -15.11 -34.52 2.27
C ARG A 454 -16.37 -34.75 1.45
N THR A 455 -17.45 -35.14 2.11
CA THR A 455 -18.75 -35.44 1.45
C THR A 455 -19.41 -34.24 0.77
N ASN A 456 -18.94 -33.02 1.00
CA ASN A 456 -19.35 -31.81 0.28
C ASN A 456 -18.56 -31.57 -1.02
N GLY A 457 -17.60 -32.44 -1.37
CA GLY A 457 -16.74 -32.30 -2.55
C GLY A 457 -15.51 -31.41 -2.34
N TRP A 458 -15.23 -30.96 -1.11
CA TRP A 458 -14.06 -30.14 -0.79
C TRP A 458 -12.99 -30.95 -0.06
N PHE A 459 -11.73 -30.58 -0.23
CA PHE A 459 -10.60 -31.15 0.51
C PHE A 459 -10.33 -30.38 1.79
N SER A 460 -10.16 -31.05 2.91
CA SER A 460 -9.76 -30.41 4.16
C SER A 460 -9.00 -31.37 5.08
N ALA A 461 -8.10 -30.85 5.91
CA ALA A 461 -7.39 -31.62 6.93
C ALA A 461 -8.20 -31.79 8.24
N GLY A 462 -9.30 -31.05 8.39
CA GLY A 462 -10.00 -30.90 9.68
C GLY A 462 -9.22 -29.99 10.64
N GLY A 463 -9.79 -29.71 11.81
CA GLY A 463 -9.23 -28.76 12.79
C GLY A 463 -9.63 -27.31 12.53
N ALA A 464 -9.50 -26.44 13.54
CA ALA A 464 -9.92 -25.04 13.48
C ALA A 464 -8.70 -24.09 13.31
N PRO A 465 -8.79 -23.02 12.50
CA PRO A 465 -9.89 -22.72 11.57
C PRO A 465 -9.89 -23.71 10.40
N VAL A 466 -11.07 -24.23 10.05
CA VAL A 466 -11.18 -25.18 8.94
C VAL A 466 -11.03 -24.41 7.62
N ARG A 467 -9.96 -24.72 6.88
CA ARG A 467 -9.77 -24.28 5.49
C ARG A 467 -10.12 -25.45 4.57
N GLU A 468 -10.94 -25.19 3.55
CA GLU A 468 -11.32 -26.16 2.54
C GLU A 468 -10.78 -25.75 1.16
N LEU A 469 -10.37 -26.72 0.34
CA LEU A 469 -9.90 -26.51 -1.03
C LEU A 469 -10.83 -27.21 -2.02
N LEU A 470 -11.14 -26.53 -3.13
CA LEU A 470 -11.83 -27.08 -4.27
C LEU A 470 -10.95 -26.93 -5.51
N PHE A 471 -10.82 -28.01 -6.27
CA PHE A 471 -10.16 -28.03 -7.56
C PHE A 471 -11.22 -28.12 -8.64
N THR A 472 -11.29 -27.14 -9.53
CA THR A 472 -12.37 -27.04 -10.51
C THR A 472 -11.88 -26.43 -11.82
N ASN A 473 -12.71 -26.52 -12.87
CA ASN A 473 -12.46 -25.83 -14.13
C ASN A 473 -13.37 -24.59 -14.21
N ILE A 474 -12.78 -23.42 -14.38
CA ILE A 474 -13.49 -22.15 -14.55
C ILE A 474 -13.08 -21.56 -15.90
N SER A 475 -14.04 -21.45 -16.83
CA SER A 475 -13.79 -20.92 -18.18
C SER A 475 -12.62 -21.59 -18.91
N GLY A 476 -12.48 -22.91 -18.78
CA GLY A 476 -11.40 -23.69 -19.39
C GLY A 476 -10.09 -23.71 -18.58
N ARG A 477 -9.99 -22.98 -17.46
CA ARG A 477 -8.80 -22.94 -16.60
C ARG A 477 -8.94 -23.84 -15.38
N SER A 478 -7.91 -24.61 -15.08
CA SER A 478 -7.82 -25.41 -13.85
C SER A 478 -7.52 -24.50 -12.66
N ALA A 479 -8.54 -24.20 -11.86
CA ALA A 479 -8.49 -23.27 -10.73
C ALA A 479 -8.46 -24.01 -9.38
N LEU A 480 -7.71 -23.45 -8.44
CA LEU A 480 -7.73 -23.77 -7.03
C LEU A 480 -8.58 -22.73 -6.31
N VAL A 481 -9.65 -23.16 -5.66
CA VAL A 481 -10.53 -22.30 -4.86
C VAL A 481 -10.34 -22.65 -3.39
N ARG A 482 -10.16 -21.65 -2.53
CA ARG A 482 -10.10 -21.78 -1.09
C ARG A 482 -11.39 -21.25 -0.47
N ARG A 483 -11.97 -22.03 0.44
CA ARG A 483 -13.04 -21.61 1.32
C ARG A 483 -12.54 -21.48 2.75
N THR A 484 -12.92 -20.40 3.40
CA THR A 484 -12.59 -20.13 4.80
C THR A 484 -13.88 -19.79 5.56
N ALA A 485 -14.05 -20.41 6.73
CA ALA A 485 -15.01 -19.94 7.73
C ALA A 485 -14.30 -19.03 8.73
N ASP A 486 -14.88 -17.87 8.98
CA ASP A 486 -14.51 -16.96 10.06
C ASP A 486 -15.75 -16.70 10.93
N GLY A 487 -15.83 -17.42 12.05
CA GLY A 487 -17.02 -17.50 12.87
C GLY A 487 -18.26 -17.90 12.04
N PRO A 488 -19.30 -17.05 11.93
CA PRO A 488 -20.52 -17.34 11.19
C PRO A 488 -20.42 -17.07 9.68
N TYR A 489 -19.28 -16.58 9.18
CA TYR A 489 -19.15 -16.09 7.82
C TYR A 489 -18.30 -17.05 6.97
N VAL A 490 -18.73 -17.30 5.74
CA VAL A 490 -17.99 -18.12 4.77
C VAL A 490 -17.56 -17.23 3.62
N THR A 491 -16.29 -17.35 3.23
CA THR A 491 -15.72 -16.66 2.07
C THR A 491 -15.03 -17.66 1.16
N ASP A 492 -15.31 -17.53 -0.14
CA ASP A 492 -14.72 -18.35 -1.20
C ASP A 492 -13.82 -17.46 -2.07
N TRP A 493 -12.63 -17.96 -2.41
CA TRP A 493 -11.59 -17.22 -3.14
C TRP A 493 -10.95 -18.13 -4.19
N VAL A 494 -10.92 -17.72 -5.46
CA VAL A 494 -10.07 -18.33 -6.49
C VAL A 494 -8.60 -18.04 -6.15
N LEU A 495 -7.99 -18.94 -5.41
CA LEU A 495 -6.66 -18.77 -4.83
C LEU A 495 -5.55 -18.76 -5.89
N GLY A 496 -5.68 -19.59 -6.91
CA GLY A 496 -4.67 -19.69 -7.96
C GLY A 496 -5.08 -20.59 -9.12
N GLU A 497 -4.21 -20.68 -10.12
CA GLU A 497 -4.41 -21.52 -11.29
C GLU A 497 -3.27 -22.51 -11.49
N ARG A 498 -3.60 -23.70 -11.98
CA ARG A 498 -2.60 -24.71 -12.32
C ARG A 498 -1.67 -24.17 -13.41
N TYR A 499 -0.37 -24.32 -13.17
CA TYR A 499 0.67 -23.87 -14.08
C TYR A 499 1.70 -24.97 -14.29
N GLU A 500 2.06 -25.18 -15.55
CA GLU A 500 3.13 -26.09 -15.96
C GLU A 500 4.26 -25.23 -16.54
N PRO A 501 5.37 -25.04 -15.80
CA PRO A 501 6.45 -24.16 -16.23
C PRO A 501 7.10 -24.65 -17.53
N ALA A 502 7.28 -23.73 -18.48
CA ALA A 502 8.11 -24.00 -19.65
C ALA A 502 9.61 -23.94 -19.30
N PRO A 503 10.49 -24.64 -20.03
CA PRO A 503 11.93 -24.49 -19.87
C PRO A 503 12.39 -23.03 -19.98
N VAL A 504 13.22 -22.57 -19.04
CA VAL A 504 13.71 -21.18 -19.01
C VAL A 504 14.69 -20.95 -20.17
N PRO A 505 14.41 -20.03 -21.12
CA PRO A 505 15.30 -19.77 -22.24
C PRO A 505 16.65 -19.19 -21.79
N ALA A 506 17.71 -19.43 -22.58
CA ALA A 506 19.08 -19.00 -22.24
C ALA A 506 19.19 -17.48 -21.94
N ALA A 507 18.47 -16.64 -22.70
CA ALA A 507 18.45 -15.19 -22.48
C ALA A 507 17.97 -14.83 -21.06
N TRP A 508 16.96 -15.54 -20.55
CA TRP A 508 16.44 -15.33 -19.19
C TRP A 508 17.34 -15.95 -18.13
N SER A 509 17.90 -17.14 -18.41
CA SER A 509 18.86 -17.80 -17.51
C SER A 509 20.08 -16.92 -17.23
N ASN A 510 20.55 -16.15 -18.22
CA ASN A 510 21.68 -15.22 -18.07
C ASN A 510 21.38 -14.04 -17.14
N ARG A 511 20.11 -13.77 -16.83
CA ARG A 511 19.66 -12.65 -15.98
C ARG A 511 19.32 -13.08 -14.56
N LEU A 512 19.36 -14.38 -14.27
CA LEU A 512 19.06 -14.94 -12.96
C LEU A 512 20.08 -14.51 -11.92
N ASP A 513 19.63 -14.43 -10.68
CA ASP A 513 20.42 -14.12 -9.49
C ASP A 513 21.18 -12.79 -9.57
N ARG A 514 20.78 -11.93 -10.53
CA ARG A 514 21.15 -10.52 -10.61
C ARG A 514 20.14 -9.69 -9.84
N THR A 515 20.65 -8.77 -9.04
CA THR A 515 19.85 -7.71 -8.42
C THR A 515 19.74 -6.55 -9.40
N TRP A 516 18.53 -6.00 -9.53
CA TRP A 516 18.20 -4.84 -10.34
C TRP A 516 17.65 -3.76 -9.43
N PHE A 517 18.13 -2.53 -9.58
CA PHE A 517 17.77 -1.39 -8.74
C PHE A 517 16.96 -0.36 -9.50
N ILE A 518 15.97 0.23 -8.85
CA ILE A 518 15.13 1.27 -9.44
C ILE A 518 15.96 2.53 -9.76
N THR A 519 15.84 3.03 -10.98
CA THR A 519 16.60 4.19 -11.46
C THR A 519 15.76 5.44 -11.65
N ASP A 520 14.44 5.31 -11.84
CA ASP A 520 13.53 6.40 -12.20
C ASP A 520 12.54 6.79 -11.08
N ARG A 521 12.84 6.44 -9.83
CA ARG A 521 11.98 6.77 -8.68
C ARG A 521 11.99 8.26 -8.42
N HIS A 522 10.81 8.89 -8.39
CA HIS A 522 10.70 10.33 -8.16
C HIS A 522 11.38 10.79 -6.85
N PRO A 523 12.17 11.89 -6.80
CA PRO A 523 12.94 12.30 -5.62
C PRO A 523 12.13 12.50 -4.34
N ALA A 524 10.91 13.02 -4.49
CA ALA A 524 9.97 13.23 -3.39
C ALA A 524 9.19 11.97 -3.00
N SER A 525 9.51 10.80 -3.56
CA SER A 525 8.81 9.54 -3.27
C SER A 525 8.84 9.21 -1.79
N TYR A 526 7.67 8.92 -1.25
CA TYR A 526 7.50 8.47 0.12
C TYR A 526 8.18 7.11 0.36
N TYR A 527 8.40 6.33 -0.70
CA TYR A 527 9.10 5.05 -0.60
C TYR A 527 10.60 5.19 -0.31
N TYR A 528 11.17 6.41 -0.26
CA TYR A 528 12.52 6.63 0.26
C TYR A 528 12.58 6.67 1.78
N ILE A 529 11.52 7.13 2.44
CA ILE A 529 11.46 7.23 3.90
C ILE A 529 10.89 5.97 4.56
N THR A 530 10.36 5.04 3.75
CA THR A 530 9.95 3.71 4.19
C THR A 530 10.99 2.67 3.75
N PRO A 531 11.27 1.62 4.53
CA PRO A 531 12.32 0.63 4.26
C PRO A 531 12.00 -0.36 3.11
N LEU A 532 11.15 0.02 2.14
CA LEU A 532 10.59 -0.91 1.15
C LEU A 532 10.90 -0.51 -0.30
N GLY A 533 11.08 -1.52 -1.15
CA GLY A 533 10.78 -1.37 -2.58
C GLY A 533 11.94 -0.97 -3.47
N GLN A 534 13.21 -1.29 -3.19
CA GLN A 534 14.34 -0.80 -3.99
C GLN A 534 14.87 -1.83 -5.00
N ARG A 535 14.58 -3.12 -4.78
CA ARG A 535 15.26 -4.23 -5.45
C ARG A 535 14.29 -5.14 -6.18
N LEU A 536 14.70 -5.53 -7.38
CA LEU A 536 14.09 -6.58 -8.17
C LEU A 536 15.14 -7.67 -8.41
N THR A 537 14.81 -8.93 -8.13
CA THR A 537 15.65 -10.08 -8.46
C THR A 537 14.89 -11.01 -9.39
N LEU A 538 15.52 -11.44 -10.47
CA LEU A 538 15.00 -12.51 -11.31
C LEU A 538 15.57 -13.83 -10.80
N THR A 539 14.72 -14.80 -10.48
CA THR A 539 15.15 -16.07 -9.89
C THR A 539 14.48 -17.24 -10.59
N ASN A 540 15.09 -18.43 -10.46
CA ASN A 540 14.53 -19.69 -10.89
C ASN A 540 14.44 -20.62 -9.68
N ARG A 541 13.23 -20.95 -9.25
CA ARG A 541 12.99 -21.89 -8.15
C ARG A 541 12.31 -23.13 -8.74
N GLU A 542 13.01 -24.26 -8.69
CA GLU A 542 12.49 -25.56 -9.18
C GLU A 542 11.98 -25.54 -10.64
N GLY A 543 12.61 -24.75 -11.52
CA GLY A 543 12.18 -24.61 -12.92
C GLY A 543 11.14 -23.51 -13.16
N VAL A 544 10.72 -22.80 -12.12
CA VAL A 544 9.78 -21.67 -12.20
C VAL A 544 10.55 -20.35 -12.24
N LEU A 545 10.49 -19.65 -13.37
CA LEU A 545 11.01 -18.30 -13.50
C LEU A 545 10.13 -17.31 -12.71
N MET A 546 10.75 -16.44 -11.91
CA MET A 546 10.03 -15.45 -11.10
C MET A 546 10.74 -14.09 -11.07
N ALA A 547 9.96 -13.03 -10.91
CA ALA A 547 10.40 -11.71 -10.48
C ALA A 547 10.09 -11.55 -8.98
N VAL A 548 11.09 -11.27 -8.17
CA VAL A 548 10.94 -11.02 -6.73
C VAL A 548 11.27 -9.56 -6.48
N HIS A 549 10.28 -8.79 -6.10
CA HIS A 549 10.45 -7.38 -5.74
C HIS A 549 10.16 -7.19 -4.25
N ASP A 550 11.08 -6.56 -3.54
CA ASP A 550 11.07 -6.45 -2.08
C ASP A 550 9.83 -5.74 -1.49
N ALA A 551 9.13 -4.90 -2.25
CA ALA A 551 7.84 -4.33 -1.81
C ALA A 551 6.59 -5.06 -2.30
N SER A 552 6.65 -5.82 -3.41
CA SER A 552 5.44 -6.40 -4.04
C SER A 552 5.40 -7.93 -4.01
N GLY A 553 6.45 -8.57 -3.51
CA GLY A 553 6.57 -10.02 -3.42
C GLY A 553 7.00 -10.69 -4.72
N ALA A 554 6.91 -12.02 -4.74
CA ALA A 554 7.25 -12.85 -5.89
C ALA A 554 6.12 -12.92 -6.92
N ARG A 555 6.45 -12.87 -8.22
CA ARG A 555 5.54 -13.08 -9.34
C ARG A 555 6.11 -14.12 -10.30
N VAL A 556 5.29 -15.10 -10.65
CA VAL A 556 5.68 -16.14 -11.62
C VAL A 556 5.63 -15.57 -13.03
N LEU A 557 6.64 -15.89 -13.83
CA LEU A 557 6.83 -15.38 -15.17
C LEU A 557 6.75 -16.49 -16.21
N SER A 558 6.16 -16.18 -17.36
CA SER A 558 6.16 -16.99 -18.56
C SER A 558 6.83 -16.21 -19.71
N PRO A 559 8.07 -16.59 -20.09
CA PRO A 559 8.77 -15.97 -21.22
C PRO A 559 7.98 -16.07 -22.52
N SER A 560 7.72 -14.93 -23.16
CA SER A 560 7.14 -14.87 -24.51
C SER A 560 8.22 -14.75 -25.60
N ASN A 561 9.34 -14.11 -25.27
CA ASN A 561 10.54 -13.99 -26.12
C ASN A 561 11.72 -13.60 -25.22
N ASP A 562 12.88 -13.30 -25.81
CA ASP A 562 14.12 -12.95 -25.08
C ASP A 562 14.02 -11.67 -24.25
N ASN A 563 13.03 -10.80 -24.52
CA ASN A 563 12.91 -9.48 -23.91
C ASN A 563 11.60 -9.28 -23.13
N VAL A 564 10.61 -10.17 -23.27
CA VAL A 564 9.32 -10.04 -22.58
C VAL A 564 8.94 -11.36 -21.91
N ALA A 565 8.71 -11.31 -20.61
CA ALA A 565 8.10 -12.39 -19.85
C ALA A 565 6.84 -11.88 -19.15
N PHE A 566 5.71 -12.50 -19.44
CA PHE A 566 4.43 -12.11 -18.85
C PHE A 566 4.29 -12.68 -17.46
N ILE A 567 3.70 -11.90 -16.56
CA ILE A 567 3.27 -12.44 -15.27
C ILE A 567 2.06 -13.36 -15.52
N VAL A 568 2.09 -14.54 -14.91
CA VAL A 568 1.01 -15.54 -14.95
C VAL A 568 0.32 -15.65 -13.59
N GLY A 569 -0.82 -16.33 -13.55
CA GLY A 569 -1.71 -16.31 -12.39
C GLY A 569 -2.96 -15.48 -12.66
N LEU A 570 -4.01 -15.75 -11.86
CA LEU A 570 -5.29 -15.06 -11.97
C LEU A 570 -5.33 -13.72 -11.22
N ASP A 571 -4.52 -13.57 -10.16
CA ASP A 571 -4.41 -12.31 -9.41
C ASP A 571 -3.14 -11.55 -9.79
N ASN A 572 -3.26 -10.63 -10.74
CA ASN A 572 -2.12 -9.84 -11.22
C ASN A 572 -2.44 -8.34 -11.32
N ARG A 573 -2.75 -7.72 -10.18
CA ARG A 573 -3.14 -6.30 -10.12
C ARG A 573 -2.04 -5.28 -10.46
N GLY A 574 -0.76 -5.64 -10.35
CA GLY A 574 0.32 -4.64 -10.37
C GLY A 574 0.90 -4.35 -11.75
N GLY A 575 1.45 -5.36 -12.41
CA GLY A 575 2.13 -5.22 -13.69
C GLY A 575 1.79 -6.36 -14.64
N SER A 576 1.94 -6.16 -15.95
CA SER A 576 1.61 -7.20 -16.93
C SER A 576 2.79 -8.10 -17.30
N ALA A 577 4.00 -7.55 -17.31
CA ALA A 577 5.19 -8.23 -17.75
C ALA A 577 6.46 -7.63 -17.12
N VAL A 578 7.51 -8.43 -17.12
CA VAL A 578 8.90 -7.97 -17.08
C VAL A 578 9.32 -7.71 -18.53
N GLN A 579 9.73 -6.48 -18.81
CA GLN A 579 10.23 -6.07 -20.13
C GLN A 579 11.71 -5.69 -20.03
N VAL A 580 12.57 -6.36 -20.79
CA VAL A 580 13.98 -6.06 -20.91
C VAL A 580 14.21 -5.19 -22.15
N TYR A 581 15.00 -4.14 -22.01
CA TYR A 581 15.39 -3.27 -23.12
C TYR A 581 16.84 -2.80 -22.93
N ASP A 582 17.48 -2.41 -24.03
CA ASP A 582 18.81 -1.80 -24.00
C ASP A 582 18.68 -0.29 -23.88
N LEU A 583 19.48 0.30 -22.99
CA LEU A 583 19.71 1.73 -22.94
C LEU A 583 21.22 1.97 -22.76
N ASP A 584 21.80 2.71 -23.69
CA ASP A 584 23.23 3.04 -23.72
C ASP A 584 24.16 1.80 -23.62
N GLY A 585 23.76 0.68 -24.24
CA GLY A 585 24.53 -0.57 -24.26
C GLY A 585 24.45 -1.38 -22.96
N LYS A 586 23.51 -1.04 -22.06
CA LYS A 586 23.22 -1.79 -20.83
C LYS A 586 21.79 -2.28 -20.85
N GLU A 587 21.57 -3.49 -20.35
CA GLU A 587 20.21 -4.01 -20.14
C GLU A 587 19.52 -3.25 -19.02
N HIS A 588 18.25 -2.93 -19.20
CA HIS A 588 17.34 -2.38 -18.21
C HIS A 588 16.06 -3.22 -18.15
N VAL A 589 15.38 -3.16 -17.00
CA VAL A 589 14.13 -3.88 -16.76
C VAL A 589 13.01 -2.93 -16.39
N GLN A 590 11.94 -2.92 -17.17
CA GLN A 590 10.68 -2.26 -16.82
C GLN A 590 9.76 -3.25 -16.12
N TYR A 591 9.36 -2.92 -14.90
CA TYR A 591 8.50 -3.74 -14.05
C TYR A 591 7.72 -2.86 -13.07
N TYR A 592 6.40 -3.09 -12.93
CA TYR A 592 5.56 -2.44 -11.89
C TYR A 592 5.61 -0.90 -11.85
N GLY A 593 5.73 -0.23 -13.00
CA GLY A 593 5.80 1.24 -13.03
C GLY A 593 7.20 1.83 -12.82
N TYR A 594 8.23 0.98 -12.71
CA TYR A 594 9.61 1.38 -12.47
C TYR A 594 10.55 0.85 -13.55
N GLN A 595 11.61 1.60 -13.78
CA GLN A 595 12.77 1.20 -14.59
C GLN A 595 13.90 0.79 -13.66
N HIS A 596 14.47 -0.37 -13.93
CA HIS A 596 15.54 -0.94 -13.15
C HIS A 596 16.80 -1.08 -14.00
N ALA A 597 17.95 -0.82 -13.40
CA ALA A 597 19.27 -1.13 -13.97
C ALA A 597 19.88 -2.30 -13.19
N PRO A 598 20.77 -3.10 -13.80
CA PRO A 598 21.52 -4.10 -13.06
C PRO A 598 22.32 -3.46 -11.93
N ALA A 599 22.61 -4.25 -10.90
CA ALA A 599 23.51 -3.85 -9.84
C ALA A 599 24.80 -3.26 -10.45
N PRO A 600 25.26 -2.10 -9.94
CA PRO A 600 26.50 -1.49 -10.39
C PRO A 600 27.70 -2.38 -10.05
N ASP A 601 28.77 -2.24 -10.82
CA ASP A 601 30.05 -2.89 -10.50
C ASP A 601 30.56 -2.42 -9.13
N GLU A 602 31.23 -3.31 -8.40
CA GLU A 602 31.76 -3.04 -7.07
C GLU A 602 32.85 -1.97 -7.10
N VAL A 603 32.79 -1.04 -6.15
CA VAL A 603 33.78 0.01 -5.97
C VAL A 603 34.58 -0.30 -4.70
N GLU A 604 35.91 -0.26 -4.80
CA GLU A 604 36.80 -0.42 -3.65
C GLU A 604 36.63 0.74 -2.65
N ALA A 605 36.81 0.44 -1.36
CA ALA A 605 36.85 1.46 -0.32
C ALA A 605 37.96 2.49 -0.62
N ASN A 606 37.71 3.77 -0.31
CA ASN A 606 38.60 4.92 -0.60
C ASN A 606 38.72 5.30 -2.09
N THR A 607 37.73 4.94 -2.91
CA THR A 607 37.65 5.41 -4.30
C THR A 607 36.79 6.68 -4.40
N THR A 608 37.29 7.70 -5.09
CA THR A 608 36.45 8.83 -5.52
C THR A 608 35.51 8.34 -6.62
N VAL A 609 34.21 8.42 -6.40
CA VAL A 609 33.21 8.01 -7.38
C VAL A 609 32.69 9.26 -8.10
N THR A 610 33.05 9.39 -9.37
CA THR A 610 32.48 10.43 -10.24
C THR A 610 31.27 9.85 -10.97
N SER A 611 30.12 10.49 -10.83
CA SER A 611 28.88 10.02 -11.46
C SER A 611 28.22 11.15 -12.26
N ALA A 612 27.98 10.88 -13.55
CA ALA A 612 27.25 11.76 -14.43
C ALA A 612 25.80 11.26 -14.54
N VAL A 613 24.84 12.03 -14.03
CA VAL A 613 23.41 11.74 -14.20
C VAL A 613 22.92 12.59 -15.37
N THR A 614 22.92 11.98 -16.56
CA THR A 614 22.73 12.68 -17.84
C THR A 614 21.26 12.96 -18.20
N THR A 615 20.31 12.41 -17.45
CA THR A 615 18.86 12.52 -17.73
C THR A 615 18.05 12.86 -16.46
N ALA A 616 16.98 13.65 -16.63
CA ALA A 616 16.13 14.08 -15.52
C ALA A 616 15.48 12.88 -14.81
N HIS A 617 15.58 12.83 -13.48
CA HIS A 617 15.03 11.78 -12.59
C HIS A 617 15.71 10.42 -12.61
N TRP A 618 16.83 10.28 -13.33
CA TRP A 618 17.62 9.05 -13.29
C TRP A 618 18.53 9.03 -12.07
N SER A 619 18.79 7.84 -11.55
CA SER A 619 19.64 7.62 -10.40
C SER A 619 20.81 6.73 -10.76
N ALA A 620 21.96 7.00 -10.14
CA ALA A 620 23.09 6.08 -10.19
C ALA A 620 23.17 5.32 -8.86
N TRP A 621 23.22 4.00 -8.96
CA TRP A 621 23.57 3.14 -7.84
C TRP A 621 25.06 2.87 -7.88
N HIS A 622 25.68 2.73 -6.71
CA HIS A 622 27.05 2.25 -6.55
C HIS A 622 27.05 1.10 -5.53
N ALA A 623 28.08 0.25 -5.53
CA ALA A 623 28.25 -0.82 -4.54
C ALA A 623 29.59 -0.64 -3.82
N ILE A 624 29.60 -0.65 -2.49
CA ILE A 624 30.80 -0.51 -1.66
C ILE A 624 31.02 -1.82 -0.92
N GLN A 625 32.18 -2.45 -1.14
CA GLN A 625 32.62 -3.60 -0.33
C GLN A 625 33.13 -3.14 1.03
N PRO A 626 32.72 -3.79 2.14
CA PRO A 626 33.27 -3.49 3.46
C PRO A 626 34.75 -3.91 3.53
N ALA A 627 35.59 -3.07 4.11
CA ALA A 627 36.97 -3.45 4.43
C ALA A 627 36.97 -4.55 5.52
N VAL A 628 37.85 -5.53 5.41
CA VAL A 628 37.79 -6.82 6.13
C VAL A 628 37.85 -6.69 7.67
N GLU A 629 36.96 -7.48 8.30
CA GLU A 629 36.84 -8.04 9.67
C GLU A 629 37.02 -7.22 10.98
N ALA A 630 35.96 -7.35 11.80
CA ALA A 630 35.83 -7.16 13.25
C ALA A 630 35.71 -5.72 13.80
N GLY A 631 34.48 -5.37 14.20
CA GLY A 631 34.11 -4.13 14.91
C GLY A 631 33.36 -3.17 13.99
N GLY A 632 32.25 -2.58 14.46
CA GLY A 632 31.45 -1.65 13.67
C GLY A 632 32.32 -0.55 13.06
N LEU A 633 32.39 -0.51 11.73
CA LEU A 633 33.25 0.40 10.98
C LEU A 633 32.61 1.78 10.91
N LEU A 634 33.38 2.83 11.18
CA LEU A 634 32.95 4.22 10.98
C LEU A 634 33.24 4.63 9.54
N TYR A 635 32.20 4.87 8.77
CA TYR A 635 32.29 5.39 7.41
C TYR A 635 32.20 6.92 7.44
N GLU A 636 33.05 7.63 6.69
CA GLU A 636 32.92 9.06 6.44
C GLU A 636 32.62 9.30 4.94
N LEU A 637 31.41 9.72 4.63
CA LEU A 637 31.00 10.03 3.26
C LEU A 637 31.10 11.54 3.05
N ARG A 638 31.89 11.98 2.07
CA ARG A 638 32.07 13.39 1.72
C ARG A 638 31.48 13.69 0.36
N LEU A 639 30.49 14.58 0.33
CA LEU A 639 29.99 15.15 -0.93
C LEU A 639 30.79 16.40 -1.28
N GLU A 640 31.93 16.21 -1.93
CA GLU A 640 32.74 17.31 -2.46
C GLU A 640 32.45 17.53 -3.95
N ASN A 641 32.27 18.80 -4.37
CA ASN A 641 32.02 19.19 -5.76
C ASN A 641 30.73 18.62 -6.39
N ALA A 642 29.77 18.18 -5.58
CA ALA A 642 28.41 17.87 -6.04
C ALA A 642 27.61 19.18 -6.27
N PRO A 643 26.83 19.30 -7.36
CA PRO A 643 25.90 20.43 -7.55
C PRO A 643 24.92 20.54 -6.38
N SER A 644 24.60 21.76 -5.92
CA SER A 644 23.84 22.06 -4.67
C SER A 644 22.48 21.39 -4.51
N ASN A 645 21.99 20.71 -5.54
CA ASN A 645 20.74 19.99 -5.63
C ASN A 645 20.91 18.46 -5.71
N PHE A 646 22.07 17.90 -5.35
CA PHE A 646 22.24 16.45 -5.23
C PHE A 646 21.77 15.94 -3.87
N LEU A 647 21.16 14.76 -3.89
CA LEU A 647 20.83 13.99 -2.71
C LEU A 647 21.55 12.64 -2.78
N LEU A 648 22.34 12.35 -1.75
CA LEU A 648 22.97 11.05 -1.59
C LEU A 648 22.24 10.28 -0.52
N ARG A 649 21.75 9.10 -0.88
CA ARG A 649 21.14 8.16 0.04
C ARG A 649 22.00 6.94 0.14
N LEU A 650 22.11 6.37 1.33
CA LEU A 650 22.88 5.15 1.53
C LEU A 650 21.99 4.05 2.06
N PHE A 651 22.01 2.91 1.40
CA PHE A 651 21.20 1.76 1.77
C PHE A 651 22.09 0.59 2.24
N GLN A 652 21.61 -0.16 3.23
CA GLN A 652 22.22 -1.42 3.63
C GLN A 652 21.90 -2.52 2.60
N SER A 653 22.89 -3.28 2.14
CA SER A 653 22.72 -4.21 1.01
C SER A 653 21.76 -5.36 1.22
N ASP A 654 21.70 -5.90 2.43
CA ASP A 654 20.89 -7.07 2.80
C ASP A 654 19.40 -6.71 2.91
N SER A 655 19.09 -5.62 3.59
CA SER A 655 17.74 -5.19 3.97
C SER A 655 17.17 -4.13 3.05
N GLY A 656 18.01 -3.39 2.30
CA GLY A 656 17.57 -2.22 1.55
C GLY A 656 17.15 -1.05 2.45
N THR A 657 17.52 -1.10 3.73
CA THR A 657 17.17 -0.05 4.70
C THR A 657 17.96 1.22 4.41
N LEU A 658 17.29 2.37 4.33
CA LEU A 658 17.93 3.68 4.27
C LEU A 658 18.68 3.93 5.60
N LEU A 659 20.00 4.08 5.52
CA LEU A 659 20.86 4.37 6.67
C LEU A 659 20.98 5.87 6.91
N VAL A 660 21.19 6.64 5.84
CA VAL A 660 21.45 8.09 5.92
C VAL A 660 21.14 8.78 4.60
N THR A 661 20.79 10.07 4.68
CA THR A 661 20.63 10.98 3.54
C THR A 661 21.53 12.20 3.75
N ALA A 662 22.27 12.62 2.72
CA ALA A 662 23.04 13.87 2.73
C ALA A 662 22.74 14.79 1.56
N GLY A 663 22.74 16.08 1.86
CA GLY A 663 22.81 17.17 0.91
C GLY A 663 24.25 17.60 0.61
N VAL A 664 24.39 18.61 -0.25
CA VAL A 664 25.69 19.10 -0.73
C VAL A 664 26.45 19.86 0.34
N GLY A 665 27.76 19.57 0.46
CA GLY A 665 28.62 20.15 1.49
C GLY A 665 28.49 19.49 2.87
N GLU A 666 27.68 18.45 2.99
CA GLU A 666 27.59 17.65 4.21
C GLU A 666 28.62 16.52 4.20
N THR A 667 29.30 16.36 5.34
CA THR A 667 30.11 15.17 5.64
C THR A 667 29.31 14.27 6.57
N LEU A 668 28.98 13.06 6.13
CA LEU A 668 28.26 12.09 6.95
C LEU A 668 29.23 11.15 7.64
N ARG A 669 28.99 10.90 8.93
CA ARG A 669 29.70 9.88 9.70
C ARG A 669 28.69 8.88 10.26
N PHE A 670 28.83 7.60 9.91
CA PHE A 670 27.91 6.57 10.38
C PHE A 670 28.63 5.24 10.60
N THR A 671 28.10 4.43 11.51
CA THR A 671 28.56 3.05 11.71
C THR A 671 27.68 2.13 10.89
N ALA A 672 28.26 1.29 10.03
CA ALA A 672 27.50 0.32 9.24
C ALA A 672 27.85 -1.13 9.63
N PRO A 673 26.91 -2.07 9.46
CA PRO A 673 27.15 -3.50 9.63
C PRO A 673 28.13 -4.05 8.58
N GLN A 674 28.56 -5.31 8.73
CA GLN A 674 29.54 -5.97 7.85
C GLN A 674 29.02 -6.32 6.45
N SER A 675 27.84 -5.83 6.06
CA SER A 675 27.29 -6.06 4.73
C SER A 675 27.68 -4.93 3.76
N PRO A 676 27.78 -5.21 2.44
CA PRO A 676 28.00 -4.18 1.43
C PRO A 676 27.02 -3.01 1.56
N LEU A 677 27.42 -1.83 1.09
CA LEU A 677 26.59 -0.63 1.12
C LEU A 677 26.27 -0.19 -0.31
N TYR A 678 25.05 0.26 -0.54
CA TYR A 678 24.65 0.78 -1.86
C TYR A 678 24.36 2.28 -1.77
N PRO A 679 25.31 3.15 -2.18
CA PRO A 679 25.01 4.56 -2.41
C PRO A 679 24.05 4.71 -3.59
N HIS A 680 23.08 5.58 -3.40
CA HIS A 680 22.10 5.99 -4.39
C HIS A 680 22.22 7.50 -4.55
N VAL A 681 22.68 7.92 -5.73
CA VAL A 681 22.87 9.33 -6.07
C VAL A 681 21.72 9.77 -6.95
N GLN A 682 21.03 10.84 -6.55
CA GLN A 682 19.88 11.36 -7.29
C GLN A 682 19.88 12.90 -7.39
N PRO A 683 19.59 13.47 -8.57
CA PRO A 683 19.34 14.90 -8.70
C PRO A 683 17.95 15.28 -8.17
N MET A 684 17.87 16.37 -7.40
CA MET A 684 16.61 16.89 -6.82
C MET A 684 15.76 17.71 -7.80
N LEU A 685 16.33 18.16 -8.93
CA LEU A 685 15.68 18.99 -9.94
C LEU A 685 15.96 18.43 -11.36
N GLY A 686 15.10 18.76 -12.32
CA GLY A 686 15.26 18.33 -13.72
C GLY A 686 16.47 18.95 -14.43
N GLY A 687 17.06 18.18 -15.38
CA GLY A 687 18.21 18.57 -16.20
C GLY A 687 19.38 17.59 -16.10
N ALA A 688 20.25 17.53 -17.12
CA ALA A 688 21.49 16.76 -17.08
C ALA A 688 22.47 17.43 -16.10
N GLN A 689 22.99 16.67 -15.14
CA GLN A 689 23.86 17.19 -14.08
C GLN A 689 25.02 16.22 -13.83
N THR A 690 26.23 16.75 -13.72
CA THR A 690 27.44 15.98 -13.39
C THR A 690 27.93 16.37 -12.01
N GLY A 691 28.20 15.39 -11.14
CA GLY A 691 28.76 15.60 -9.81
C GLY A 691 29.78 14.53 -9.46
N ALA A 692 30.62 14.80 -8.46
CA ALA A 692 31.48 13.80 -7.85
C ALA A 692 31.10 13.65 -6.38
N PHE A 693 31.37 12.48 -5.81
CA PHE A 693 31.39 12.30 -4.37
C PHE A 693 32.58 11.43 -3.98
N GLU A 694 33.12 11.67 -2.80
CA GLU A 694 34.24 10.93 -2.25
C GLU A 694 33.78 10.14 -1.04
N LEU A 695 34.04 8.83 -1.04
CA LEU A 695 33.83 8.01 0.14
C LEU A 695 35.19 7.80 0.83
N VAL A 696 35.35 8.36 2.02
CA VAL A 696 36.57 8.22 2.82
C VAL A 696 36.29 7.31 4.01
N TYR A 697 36.97 6.18 4.06
CA TYR A 697 36.84 5.27 5.18
C TYR A 697 37.89 5.60 6.27
N ASN A 698 37.48 5.64 7.55
CA ASN A 698 38.39 5.82 8.67
C ASN A 698 38.24 4.66 9.68
N TYR A 699 39.33 3.93 9.96
CA TYR A 699 39.41 3.12 11.18
C TYR A 699 39.36 4.08 12.38
N PRO A 700 38.40 3.98 13.32
CA PRO A 700 38.59 4.59 14.62
C PRO A 700 39.74 3.85 15.29
N LEU A 701 40.93 4.44 15.27
CA LEU A 701 42.05 3.99 16.10
C LEU A 701 41.66 4.23 17.56
N LEU A 702 41.13 3.19 18.21
CA LEU A 702 40.82 3.24 19.65
C LEU A 702 42.13 3.18 20.43
N VAL A 703 42.43 4.23 21.20
CA VAL A 703 43.53 4.19 22.16
C VAL A 703 43.15 3.24 23.29
N ARG A 704 43.82 2.09 23.36
CA ARG A 704 43.58 1.06 24.40
C ARG A 704 44.29 1.39 25.70
N ARG A 705 45.49 1.95 25.63
CA ARG A 705 46.30 2.28 26.80
C ARG A 705 47.26 3.42 26.48
N VAL A 706 47.37 4.37 27.40
CA VAL A 706 48.46 5.36 27.43
C VAL A 706 49.30 5.07 28.66
N ARG A 707 50.62 4.96 28.50
CA ARG A 707 51.54 4.81 29.62
C ARG A 707 52.79 5.66 29.41
N ALA A 708 53.36 6.15 30.50
CA ALA A 708 54.74 6.63 30.47
C ALA A 708 55.68 5.43 30.33
N SER A 709 56.69 5.54 29.48
CA SER A 709 57.82 4.62 29.44
C SER A 709 58.83 4.95 30.53
N ASP A 710 59.73 4.01 30.82
CA ASP A 710 60.79 4.16 31.81
C ASP A 710 61.80 5.28 31.45
N THR A 711 61.75 5.80 30.21
CA THR A 711 62.57 6.92 29.71
C THR A 711 61.83 8.26 29.65
N GLY A 712 60.57 8.34 30.10
CA GLY A 712 59.78 9.57 30.13
C GLY A 712 58.92 9.83 28.89
N ASP A 713 58.99 8.98 27.86
CA ASP A 713 58.14 9.10 26.66
C ASP A 713 56.69 8.63 26.93
N VAL A 714 55.72 9.21 26.22
CA VAL A 714 54.34 8.73 26.22
C VAL A 714 54.18 7.63 25.17
N VAL A 715 53.81 6.44 25.62
CA VAL A 715 53.52 5.27 24.77
C VAL A 715 52.02 5.11 24.65
N VAL A 716 51.52 5.19 23.43
CA VAL A 716 50.11 4.98 23.10
C VAL A 716 49.97 3.62 22.43
N THR A 717 49.16 2.75 23.02
CA THR A 717 48.80 1.44 22.46
C THR A 717 47.42 1.56 21.83
N TRP A 718 47.32 1.28 20.53
CA TRP A 718 46.05 1.29 19.79
C TRP A 718 45.42 -0.11 19.76
N GLN A 719 44.11 -0.17 19.52
CA GLN A 719 43.36 -1.42 19.35
C GLN A 719 43.23 -1.73 17.85
N GLY A 720 43.91 -2.79 17.37
CA GLY A 720 43.91 -3.28 15.99
C GLY A 720 44.58 -4.66 15.87
N LEU A 721 44.59 -5.27 14.66
CA LEU A 721 45.01 -6.67 14.39
C LEU A 721 46.45 -7.01 14.81
N SER A 722 47.35 -6.03 14.84
CA SER A 722 48.60 -6.09 15.61
C SER A 722 48.52 -5.00 16.67
N ASN A 723 48.67 -5.34 17.95
CA ASN A 723 48.81 -4.34 19.02
C ASN A 723 50.14 -3.57 18.83
N THR A 724 50.23 -2.70 17.83
CA THR A 724 51.42 -1.95 17.50
C THR A 724 51.57 -0.79 18.49
N GLU A 725 52.66 -0.77 19.24
CA GLU A 725 53.01 0.35 20.12
C GLU A 725 53.73 1.43 19.29
N TYR A 726 53.26 2.68 19.39
CA TYR A 726 53.96 3.83 18.82
C TYR A 726 54.52 4.69 19.96
N ARG A 727 55.79 5.07 19.85
CA ARG A 727 56.44 6.00 20.80
C ARG A 727 56.32 7.42 20.28
N LEU A 728 55.76 8.30 21.11
CA LEU A 728 55.83 9.73 20.89
C LEU A 728 57.01 10.26 21.71
N CYS A 729 58.09 10.64 21.02
CA CYS A 729 59.23 11.29 21.65
C CYS A 729 58.80 12.69 22.10
N ALA A 730 58.83 12.93 23.41
CA ALA A 730 58.39 14.19 23.98
C ALA A 730 59.40 15.31 23.65
N ALA A 731 58.90 16.41 23.08
CA ALA A 731 59.44 17.74 23.32
C ALA A 731 58.25 18.67 23.61
N ASP A 732 58.13 18.99 24.90
CA ASP A 732 57.38 20.08 25.54
C ASP A 732 55.83 20.03 25.54
N ALA A 733 55.35 19.40 26.63
CA ALA A 733 54.18 19.73 27.46
C ALA A 733 52.83 20.07 26.80
N LEU A 734 51.91 19.10 26.87
CA LEU A 734 50.47 19.31 26.83
C LEU A 734 50.01 19.95 28.15
N ASP A 735 49.86 21.28 28.20
CA ASP A 735 49.07 21.94 29.23
C ASP A 735 48.08 22.94 28.60
N GLY A 736 46.95 23.10 29.28
CA GLY A 736 45.67 23.63 28.80
C GLY A 736 45.66 24.89 27.94
N GLU A 737 44.69 24.90 27.02
CA GLU A 737 44.06 26.05 26.36
C GLU A 737 44.95 27.26 25.99
N ALA A 738 45.59 27.24 24.81
CA ALA A 738 45.75 28.44 23.96
C ALA A 738 46.36 28.10 22.59
N SER A 739 45.96 28.86 21.57
CA SER A 739 46.43 28.88 20.18
C SER A 739 47.96 28.98 20.01
N PHE A 740 48.55 28.25 19.05
CA PHE A 740 49.98 28.36 18.70
C PHE A 740 50.24 29.04 17.35
N GLN A 741 51.25 29.92 17.35
CA GLN A 741 52.02 30.40 16.18
C GLN A 741 53.42 29.77 16.25
N PRO A 742 54.03 29.33 15.13
CA PRO A 742 55.28 28.58 15.16
C PRO A 742 56.50 29.51 15.21
N VAL A 743 57.49 29.20 16.07
CA VAL A 743 58.86 29.75 15.97
C VAL A 743 59.81 28.63 15.59
N GLN A 744 60.51 28.85 14.47
CA GLN A 744 61.48 27.95 13.86
C GLN A 744 62.88 28.16 14.46
N THR A 745 63.54 27.11 14.98
CA THR A 745 65.01 26.94 14.93
C THR A 745 65.42 25.46 15.01
N GLN A 746 65.61 24.83 13.81
CA GLN A 746 66.65 23.87 13.37
C GLN A 746 66.98 22.52 14.12
N PRO A 747 67.56 21.49 13.44
CA PRO A 747 67.22 20.04 13.46
C PRO A 747 68.39 19.13 13.99
N PRO A 748 68.40 17.75 13.92
CA PRO A 748 67.56 16.84 13.13
C PRO A 748 66.91 15.64 13.87
N CYS A 749 65.64 15.40 13.51
CA CYS A 749 65.00 14.09 13.55
C CYS A 749 64.33 13.86 12.18
N PRO A 750 64.47 12.70 11.53
CA PRO A 750 63.84 12.45 10.23
C PRO A 750 62.32 12.27 10.38
N ALA A 751 61.61 13.31 9.92
CA ALA A 751 60.24 13.37 9.39
C ALA A 751 59.20 12.31 9.81
N MET A 752 58.44 12.63 10.86
CA MET A 752 56.97 12.75 10.78
C MET A 752 56.51 13.51 12.03
N LEU A 753 56.35 14.82 11.93
CA LEU A 753 55.71 15.63 12.98
C LEU A 753 54.19 15.53 12.77
N MET A 754 53.52 14.71 13.57
CA MET A 754 52.06 14.74 13.65
C MET A 754 51.65 15.92 14.52
N SER A 755 50.93 16.90 13.96
CA SER A 755 50.24 17.89 14.80
C SER A 755 48.92 17.29 15.27
N LEU A 756 48.73 17.19 16.60
CA LEU A 756 47.45 16.84 17.21
C LEU A 756 46.63 18.11 17.42
N THR A 757 45.55 18.29 16.66
CA THR A 757 44.56 19.35 16.93
C THR A 757 43.37 18.76 17.65
N ASN A 758 43.21 19.12 18.93
CA ASN A 758 42.05 18.72 19.71
C ASN A 758 40.85 19.57 19.29
N THR A 759 39.83 18.97 18.68
CA THR A 759 38.54 19.62 18.47
C THR A 759 37.57 19.03 19.49
N PRO A 760 37.08 19.79 20.49
CA PRO A 760 36.20 19.24 21.50
C PRO A 760 34.92 18.68 20.87
N ALA A 761 34.52 17.48 21.28
CA ALA A 761 33.22 16.94 20.91
C ALA A 761 32.10 17.78 21.57
N PRO A 762 30.93 17.95 20.92
CA PRO A 762 29.76 18.52 21.58
C PRO A 762 29.42 17.73 22.85
N ALA A 763 29.02 18.43 23.92
CA ALA A 763 28.78 17.83 25.22
C ALA A 763 27.78 16.64 25.14
N GLY A 764 28.19 15.48 25.66
CA GLY A 764 27.34 14.28 25.79
C GLY A 764 27.66 13.09 24.88
N ARG A 765 28.82 13.07 24.20
CA ARG A 765 29.30 11.90 23.42
C ARG A 765 30.73 11.51 23.85
N PRO A 766 31.17 10.24 23.66
CA PRO A 766 32.53 9.83 23.98
C PRO A 766 33.55 10.67 23.22
N GLU A 767 34.63 11.05 23.91
CA GLU A 767 35.73 11.87 23.37
C GLU A 767 36.38 11.17 22.17
N PHE A 768 36.40 11.81 21.00
CA PHE A 768 37.18 11.37 19.85
C PHE A 768 38.18 12.46 19.47
N TYR A 769 39.45 12.08 19.32
CA TYR A 769 40.50 12.97 18.86
C TYR A 769 40.64 12.89 17.34
N ARG A 770 40.74 14.03 16.66
CA ARG A 770 41.08 14.13 15.23
C ARG A 770 42.59 14.26 15.11
N ILE A 771 43.22 13.42 14.28
CA ILE A 771 44.63 13.58 13.90
C ILE A 771 44.64 13.89 12.40
N GLU A 772 45.06 15.09 12.04
CA GLU A 772 45.34 15.42 10.63
C GLU A 772 46.82 15.23 10.36
N VAL A 773 47.11 14.39 9.37
CA VAL A 773 48.46 14.22 8.82
C VAL A 773 48.53 15.09 7.57
N ALA A 774 49.14 16.27 7.70
CA ALA A 774 49.53 17.06 6.53
C ALA A 774 50.81 16.43 5.91
N PRO A 775 50.95 16.46 4.57
CA PRO A 775 52.03 15.77 3.85
C PRO A 775 53.44 16.26 4.20
#